data_AF-A0A7J2X960-F1
#
_entry.id   AF-A0A7J2X960-F1
#
_cell.length_a   1.000
_cell.length_b   1.000
_cell.length_c   1.000
_cell.angle_alpha   90.00
_cell.angle_beta   90.00
_cell.angle_gamma   90.00
#
_symmetry.space_group_name_H-M   'P 1'
#
loop_
_entity.id
_entity.type
_entity.pdbx_description
1 polymer ?
#
loop_
_entity_poly.entity_id
_entity_poly.type
_entity_poly.pdbx_seq_one_letter_code
_entity_poly.pdbx_strand_id
1 'polypeptide(L)'
;TNGPWNGSIEHPYQHIQDAIENATNYTEIYVFKGIYNEKILLNKSVKLIGEDREKTIIDGLNNGTVIFIYASNVTINNFTIRNSGGYKNDAGVKINSDYNIIANCIIYRTRKGIYLNNSHHNEIRNCIFHTNGKGLVIKLSSENSIKNSYFSHNALGIDIQKSRGIYLFNCYANTNGIGLFIEKSSNIDITCSAFYNNNDNQGGISVDKSQYITITNSNIYHNGFGIKISKSSSIWINRCNLTWNTHFATMISKQSRDVTISGCNISYNFRYGIYIEENSYANIHLNNIFKNTLYGIFCDKGFFNAQYNWWGSLFGPSKYEIGLGDRITQKNRYNRYHPWKIKPFENIGSTWKLDPSYTINISVENIRPIPLEGKDSDGDGAPDWWEEKYGYDPYAWDDHANLDPDKDGLNNLEECYTFEFDSNPFHKDIFLEFDWVAKYPGDDANKPSGEYVKKMISAFEKHNICLHIDTGDLKGGEEIPYTSNFSYSDLVDLYWEYFLHNDLNNPRKGIFHYCLSCYYGPGPGFAFVGWDHLDSFDISAQMLQNKHKFLDRKLLIIGGSIHELGHTLGLFVDDHGGIDNMGATNILSIEWMKYRNYKSCMNYLYTYRIIDYSDGSHRWGDFDDWNNLDFTFFKNTHFEWPK
;
A
#
# COMPACT_ATOMS: atom_id res chain seq x y z
N THR A 1 28.61 6.99 -15.82
CA THR A 1 29.17 5.72 -15.35
C THR A 1 30.43 6.02 -14.56
N ASN A 2 30.63 5.44 -13.38
CA ASN A 2 31.81 5.63 -12.50
C ASN A 2 32.29 4.29 -11.90
N GLY A 3 33.56 3.92 -12.07
CA GLY A 3 34.10 2.62 -11.66
C GLY A 3 35.51 2.36 -12.24
N PRO A 4 36.05 1.14 -12.07
CA PRO A 4 37.50 0.88 -12.19
C PRO A 4 38.01 0.64 -13.61
N TRP A 5 37.19 0.82 -14.64
CA TRP A 5 37.58 0.56 -16.03
C TRP A 5 38.65 1.54 -16.53
N ASN A 6 39.68 1.00 -17.18
CA ASN A 6 40.79 1.76 -17.74
C ASN A 6 41.23 1.28 -19.13
N GLY A 7 40.49 0.36 -19.74
CA GLY A 7 40.79 -0.19 -21.07
C GLY A 7 41.94 -1.20 -21.10
N SER A 8 42.47 -1.60 -19.95
CA SER A 8 43.43 -2.70 -19.85
C SER A 8 42.77 -4.06 -20.11
N ILE A 9 43.59 -5.10 -20.31
CA ILE A 9 43.10 -6.49 -20.43
C ILE A 9 42.32 -6.93 -19.17
N GLU A 10 42.69 -6.42 -18.00
CA GLU A 10 42.04 -6.73 -16.72
C GLU A 10 40.73 -5.94 -16.52
N HIS A 11 40.60 -4.76 -17.14
CA HIS A 11 39.41 -3.91 -17.07
C HIS A 11 38.99 -3.37 -18.46
N PRO A 12 38.56 -4.25 -19.37
CA PRO A 12 38.47 -3.93 -20.80
C PRO A 12 37.26 -3.07 -21.17
N TYR A 13 36.12 -3.25 -20.49
CA TYR A 13 34.85 -2.61 -20.86
C TYR A 13 34.42 -1.58 -19.81
N GLN A 14 34.11 -0.37 -20.28
CA GLN A 14 33.49 0.68 -19.48
C GLN A 14 31.97 0.46 -19.30
N HIS A 15 31.33 -0.15 -20.30
CA HIS A 15 29.90 -0.43 -20.33
C HIS A 15 29.64 -1.94 -20.26
N ILE A 16 28.61 -2.35 -19.52
CA ILE A 16 28.20 -3.77 -19.45
C ILE A 16 27.70 -4.21 -20.83
N GLN A 17 27.02 -3.33 -21.56
CA GLN A 17 26.49 -3.63 -22.89
C GLN A 17 27.59 -4.04 -23.88
N ASP A 18 28.75 -3.39 -23.85
CA ASP A 18 29.89 -3.75 -24.71
C ASP A 18 30.37 -5.19 -24.43
N ALA A 19 30.39 -5.59 -23.17
CA ALA A 19 30.76 -6.95 -22.77
C ALA A 19 29.73 -7.99 -23.29
N ILE A 20 28.43 -7.67 -23.22
CA ILE A 20 27.35 -8.53 -23.73
C ILE A 20 27.46 -8.68 -25.26
N GLU A 21 27.77 -7.60 -25.97
CA GLU A 21 27.92 -7.61 -27.43
C GLU A 21 29.10 -8.48 -27.89
N ASN A 22 30.18 -8.52 -27.13
CA ASN A 22 31.35 -9.36 -27.40
C ASN A 22 31.21 -10.81 -26.88
N ALA A 23 30.30 -11.06 -25.95
CA ALA A 23 30.06 -12.39 -25.40
C ALA A 23 29.36 -13.35 -26.38
N THR A 24 29.62 -14.65 -26.23
CA THR A 24 28.82 -15.71 -26.86
C THR A 24 27.74 -16.22 -25.90
N ASN A 25 26.78 -17.00 -26.40
CA ASN A 25 25.79 -17.63 -25.51
C ASN A 25 26.46 -18.46 -24.42
N TYR A 26 25.88 -18.41 -23.24
CA TYR A 26 26.30 -19.04 -21.99
C TYR A 26 27.60 -18.50 -21.38
N THR A 27 28.12 -17.39 -21.91
CA THR A 27 29.24 -16.66 -21.30
C THR A 27 28.84 -16.09 -19.94
N GLU A 28 29.78 -16.12 -19.00
CA GLU A 28 29.70 -15.40 -17.73
C GLU A 28 30.43 -14.07 -17.84
N ILE A 29 29.74 -12.99 -17.48
CA ILE A 29 30.21 -11.61 -17.51
C ILE A 29 30.27 -11.14 -16.06
N TYR A 30 31.49 -10.90 -15.57
CA TYR A 30 31.74 -10.37 -14.24
C TYR A 30 31.84 -8.84 -14.27
N VAL A 31 31.09 -8.15 -13.42
CA VAL A 31 30.97 -6.70 -13.39
C VAL A 31 31.49 -6.16 -12.07
N PHE A 32 32.58 -5.39 -12.14
CA PHE A 32 33.18 -4.75 -10.97
C PHE A 32 32.22 -3.74 -10.31
N LYS A 33 32.47 -3.41 -9.04
CA LYS A 33 31.74 -2.36 -8.33
C LYS A 33 31.88 -1.01 -9.05
N GLY A 34 30.79 -0.26 -9.08
CA GLY A 34 30.67 0.98 -9.83
C GLY A 34 29.21 1.31 -10.10
N ILE A 35 28.99 2.53 -10.59
CA ILE A 35 27.68 3.02 -11.04
C ILE A 35 27.67 3.01 -12.56
N TYR A 36 26.82 2.19 -13.16
CA TYR A 36 26.63 2.02 -14.59
C TYR A 36 25.38 2.76 -15.03
N ASN A 37 25.57 3.92 -15.67
CA ASN A 37 24.47 4.77 -16.15
C ASN A 37 24.09 4.35 -17.57
N GLU A 38 23.35 3.26 -17.69
CA GLU A 38 23.05 2.63 -18.98
C GLU A 38 21.78 1.81 -18.95
N LYS A 39 21.32 1.45 -20.15
CA LYS A 39 20.22 0.51 -20.35
C LYS A 39 20.78 -0.76 -20.97
N ILE A 40 20.40 -1.89 -20.40
CA ILE A 40 20.97 -3.20 -20.77
C ILE A 40 19.98 -3.99 -21.62
N LEU A 41 20.46 -4.53 -22.73
CA LEU A 41 19.70 -5.42 -23.62
C LEU A 41 20.31 -6.84 -23.60
N LEU A 42 19.64 -7.77 -22.94
CA LEU A 42 20.03 -9.18 -22.86
C LEU A 42 19.28 -9.98 -23.92
N ASN A 43 19.85 -9.98 -25.13
CA ASN A 43 19.40 -10.77 -26.29
C ASN A 43 20.25 -12.04 -26.53
N LYS A 44 21.21 -12.32 -25.64
CA LYS A 44 22.01 -13.56 -25.58
C LYS A 44 21.83 -14.22 -24.21
N SER A 45 21.92 -15.56 -24.17
CA SER A 45 21.77 -16.35 -22.95
C SER A 45 23.02 -16.24 -22.07
N VAL A 46 23.24 -15.14 -21.36
CA VAL A 46 24.46 -14.90 -20.56
C VAL A 46 24.19 -14.92 -19.06
N LYS A 47 25.25 -15.07 -18.27
CA LYS A 47 25.22 -14.80 -16.83
C LYS A 47 25.90 -13.47 -16.56
N LEU A 48 25.19 -12.54 -15.94
CA LEU A 48 25.68 -11.25 -15.52
C LEU A 48 25.82 -11.26 -13.99
N ILE A 49 27.04 -11.08 -13.48
CA ILE A 49 27.36 -11.22 -12.05
C ILE A 49 28.08 -9.97 -11.57
N GLY A 50 27.47 -9.23 -10.64
CA GLY A 50 28.10 -8.11 -9.97
C GLY A 50 29.07 -8.55 -8.87
N GLU A 51 30.14 -7.78 -8.70
CA GLU A 51 31.13 -7.95 -7.63
C GLU A 51 30.49 -7.81 -6.24
N ASP A 52 29.60 -6.82 -6.08
CA ASP A 52 28.99 -6.47 -4.80
C ASP A 52 27.54 -6.01 -5.01
N ARG A 53 26.59 -6.62 -4.30
CA ARG A 53 25.16 -6.33 -4.44
C ARG A 53 24.81 -4.87 -4.22
N GLU A 54 25.46 -4.21 -3.26
CA GLU A 54 25.15 -2.83 -2.87
C GLU A 54 25.96 -1.81 -3.68
N LYS A 55 27.13 -2.20 -4.21
CA LYS A 55 28.07 -1.28 -4.87
C LYS A 55 28.22 -1.49 -6.38
N THR A 56 27.64 -2.54 -6.95
CA THR A 56 27.50 -2.72 -8.40
C THR A 56 26.10 -2.28 -8.82
N ILE A 57 25.98 -1.01 -9.23
CA ILE A 57 24.70 -0.32 -9.45
C ILE A 57 24.46 -0.14 -10.96
N ILE A 58 23.29 -0.52 -11.45
CA ILE A 58 22.80 -0.16 -12.78
C ILE A 58 21.70 0.90 -12.61
N ASP A 59 21.94 2.10 -13.12
CA ASP A 59 21.09 3.28 -12.95
C ASP A 59 20.43 3.69 -14.27
N GLY A 60 19.10 3.67 -14.31
CA GLY A 60 18.30 4.01 -15.49
C GLY A 60 18.11 5.51 -15.74
N LEU A 61 18.62 6.38 -14.87
CA LEU A 61 18.51 7.83 -14.97
C LEU A 61 17.06 8.35 -15.11
N ASN A 62 16.12 7.69 -14.43
CA ASN A 62 14.68 7.95 -14.48
C ASN A 62 14.09 7.86 -15.90
N ASN A 63 14.66 7.01 -16.76
CA ASN A 63 14.26 6.94 -18.17
C ASN A 63 14.05 5.49 -18.63
N GLY A 64 12.81 5.12 -18.95
CA GLY A 64 12.49 3.83 -19.55
C GLY A 64 12.79 2.63 -18.65
N THR A 65 12.83 1.43 -19.24
CA THR A 65 13.27 0.23 -18.53
C THR A 65 14.80 0.15 -18.45
N VAL A 66 15.33 -0.27 -17.30
CA VAL A 66 16.79 -0.35 -17.05
C VAL A 66 17.39 -1.59 -17.72
N ILE A 67 16.80 -2.77 -17.53
CA ILE A 67 17.26 -4.03 -18.12
C ILE A 67 16.13 -4.72 -18.89
N PHE A 68 16.35 -5.01 -20.17
CA PHE A 68 15.46 -5.83 -21.00
C PHE A 68 16.03 -7.23 -21.20
N ILE A 69 15.25 -8.27 -20.92
CA ILE A 69 15.61 -9.66 -21.16
C ILE A 69 14.70 -10.24 -22.25
N TYR A 70 15.31 -10.57 -23.39
CA TYR A 70 14.66 -11.23 -24.54
C TYR A 70 15.21 -12.64 -24.79
N ALA A 71 16.41 -12.96 -24.32
CA ALA A 71 16.94 -14.32 -24.40
C ALA A 71 16.49 -15.16 -23.21
N SER A 72 16.25 -16.45 -23.43
CA SER A 72 16.02 -17.41 -22.34
C SER A 72 17.34 -17.81 -21.67
N ASN A 73 17.27 -18.40 -20.47
CA ASN A 73 18.45 -18.87 -19.72
C ASN A 73 19.44 -17.76 -19.34
N VAL A 74 18.96 -16.54 -19.10
CA VAL A 74 19.76 -15.45 -18.58
C VAL A 74 19.82 -15.53 -17.06
N THR A 75 20.99 -15.25 -16.48
CA THR A 75 21.15 -15.06 -15.03
C THR A 75 21.60 -13.64 -14.75
N ILE A 76 20.94 -12.94 -13.82
CA ILE A 76 21.40 -11.67 -13.24
C ILE A 76 21.59 -11.88 -11.75
N ASN A 77 22.78 -11.56 -11.23
CA ASN A 77 23.12 -11.80 -9.83
C ASN A 77 23.96 -10.67 -9.23
N ASN A 78 23.72 -10.31 -7.97
CA ASN A 78 24.49 -9.33 -7.19
C ASN A 78 24.49 -7.90 -7.77
N PHE A 79 23.32 -7.33 -8.08
CA PHE A 79 23.22 -5.95 -8.53
C PHE A 79 22.27 -5.13 -7.68
N THR A 80 22.54 -3.83 -7.60
CA THR A 80 21.53 -2.83 -7.32
C THR A 80 21.00 -2.27 -8.64
N ILE A 81 19.68 -2.20 -8.83
CA ILE A 81 19.03 -1.74 -10.06
C ILE A 81 18.04 -0.64 -9.66
N ARG A 82 18.22 0.57 -10.19
CA ARG A 82 17.44 1.73 -9.73
C ARG A 82 17.08 2.72 -10.83
N ASN A 83 16.17 3.64 -10.49
CA ASN A 83 15.85 4.82 -11.29
C ASN A 83 15.35 4.48 -12.70
N SER A 84 14.31 3.63 -12.80
CA SER A 84 13.60 3.45 -14.07
C SER A 84 12.79 4.71 -14.42
N GLY A 85 12.30 4.80 -15.65
CA GLY A 85 11.23 5.76 -15.98
C GLY A 85 9.92 5.46 -15.23
N GLY A 86 9.00 6.44 -15.23
CA GLY A 86 7.72 6.36 -14.52
C GLY A 86 6.55 5.86 -15.36
N TYR A 87 6.72 5.70 -16.67
CA TYR A 87 5.61 5.29 -17.54
C TYR A 87 5.18 3.86 -17.23
N LYS A 88 3.88 3.57 -17.39
CA LYS A 88 3.23 2.28 -17.06
C LYS A 88 3.95 1.01 -17.53
N ASN A 89 4.78 1.06 -18.57
CA ASN A 89 5.52 -0.09 -19.11
C ASN A 89 6.99 -0.17 -18.70
N ASP A 90 7.48 0.82 -17.98
CA ASP A 90 8.86 0.89 -17.48
C ASP A 90 9.07 -0.04 -16.30
N ALA A 91 10.30 -0.52 -16.17
CA ALA A 91 10.69 -1.41 -15.08
C ALA A 91 12.20 -1.31 -14.77
N GLY A 92 12.61 -1.74 -13.58
CA GLY A 92 14.00 -2.08 -13.30
C GLY A 92 14.47 -3.21 -14.21
N VAL A 93 13.76 -4.34 -14.20
CA VAL A 93 14.01 -5.47 -15.10
C VAL A 93 12.72 -5.91 -15.78
N LYS A 94 12.72 -5.98 -17.10
CA LYS A 94 11.60 -6.49 -17.89
C LYS A 94 11.99 -7.78 -18.58
N ILE A 95 11.23 -8.85 -18.30
CA ILE A 95 11.51 -10.21 -18.78
C ILE A 95 10.39 -10.63 -19.74
N ASN A 96 10.79 -10.90 -20.98
CA ASN A 96 9.92 -11.32 -22.08
C ASN A 96 10.32 -12.71 -22.62
N SER A 97 11.05 -13.49 -21.83
CA SER A 97 11.59 -14.81 -22.18
C SER A 97 11.51 -15.76 -20.98
N ASP A 98 11.98 -17.00 -21.18
CA ASP A 98 11.76 -18.09 -20.23
C ASP A 98 13.06 -18.55 -19.53
N TYR A 99 12.92 -19.29 -18.44
CA TYR A 99 14.05 -19.94 -17.75
C TYR A 99 15.14 -18.99 -17.26
N ASN A 100 14.79 -17.74 -16.93
CA ASN A 100 15.73 -16.77 -16.41
C ASN A 100 15.79 -16.80 -14.89
N ILE A 101 16.93 -16.39 -14.34
CA ILE A 101 17.18 -16.32 -12.90
C ILE A 101 17.60 -14.90 -12.55
N ILE A 102 16.83 -14.24 -11.69
CA ILE A 102 17.23 -12.98 -11.05
C ILE A 102 17.48 -13.28 -9.57
N ALA A 103 18.71 -13.09 -9.10
CA ALA A 103 19.12 -13.49 -7.77
C ALA A 103 19.90 -12.41 -7.02
N ASN A 104 19.69 -12.31 -5.71
CA ASN A 104 20.49 -11.45 -4.82
C ASN A 104 20.63 -9.99 -5.33
N CYS A 105 19.53 -9.40 -5.81
CA CYS A 105 19.50 -8.02 -6.28
C CYS A 105 18.71 -7.12 -5.34
N ILE A 106 19.06 -5.83 -5.30
CA ILE A 106 18.27 -4.77 -4.67
C ILE A 106 17.64 -3.94 -5.80
N ILE A 107 16.32 -3.79 -5.80
CA ILE A 107 15.57 -3.08 -6.84
C ILE A 107 14.71 -2.00 -6.21
N TYR A 108 14.99 -0.74 -6.55
CA TYR A 108 14.27 0.38 -5.94
C TYR A 108 14.11 1.60 -6.84
N ARG A 109 13.18 2.48 -6.46
CA ARG A 109 12.87 3.72 -7.17
C ARG A 109 12.58 3.44 -8.65
N THR A 110 11.69 2.48 -8.88
CA THR A 110 11.24 2.09 -10.21
C THR A 110 9.72 2.10 -10.31
N ARG A 111 9.20 2.23 -11.53
CA ARG A 111 7.77 2.07 -11.80
C ARG A 111 7.30 0.65 -11.50
N LYS A 112 8.07 -0.33 -11.99
CA LYS A 112 7.95 -1.76 -11.68
C LYS A 112 9.34 -2.29 -11.36
N GLY A 113 9.56 -2.95 -10.23
CA GLY A 113 10.88 -3.49 -9.92
C GLY A 113 11.30 -4.55 -10.93
N ILE A 114 10.55 -5.65 -10.97
CA ILE A 114 10.65 -6.67 -12.03
C ILE A 114 9.30 -6.85 -12.70
N TYR A 115 9.28 -6.90 -14.03
CA TYR A 115 8.09 -7.16 -14.83
C TYR A 115 8.27 -8.43 -15.67
N LEU A 116 7.63 -9.52 -15.23
CA LEU A 116 7.45 -10.75 -16.01
C LEU A 116 6.26 -10.58 -16.96
N ASN A 117 6.53 -10.50 -18.26
CA ASN A 117 5.54 -10.21 -19.27
C ASN A 117 5.47 -11.34 -20.31
N ASN A 118 4.42 -12.15 -20.22
CA ASN A 118 4.26 -13.34 -21.07
C ASN A 118 5.53 -14.22 -21.06
N SER A 119 5.97 -14.55 -19.84
CA SER A 119 7.24 -15.22 -19.57
C SER A 119 7.05 -16.36 -18.57
N HIS A 120 7.73 -17.47 -18.78
CA HIS A 120 7.48 -18.73 -18.08
C HIS A 120 8.75 -19.33 -17.45
N HIS A 121 8.57 -20.14 -16.42
CA HIS A 121 9.68 -20.89 -15.81
C HIS A 121 10.84 -20.04 -15.28
N ASN A 122 10.58 -18.79 -14.89
CA ASN A 122 11.58 -17.88 -14.31
C ASN A 122 11.64 -18.03 -12.78
N GLU A 123 12.81 -17.74 -12.23
CA GLU A 123 13.05 -17.73 -10.79
C GLU A 123 13.57 -16.37 -10.32
N ILE A 124 12.90 -15.81 -9.32
CA ILE A 124 13.32 -14.58 -8.63
C ILE A 124 13.62 -14.97 -7.19
N ARG A 125 14.87 -14.81 -6.74
CA ARG A 125 15.25 -15.28 -5.40
C ARG A 125 16.22 -14.38 -4.64
N ASN A 126 16.07 -14.33 -3.32
CA ASN A 126 16.93 -13.54 -2.45
C ASN A 126 16.98 -12.05 -2.84
N CYS A 127 15.91 -11.53 -3.45
CA CYS A 127 15.87 -10.14 -3.93
C CYS A 127 15.15 -9.24 -2.93
N ILE A 128 15.56 -7.97 -2.93
CA ILE A 128 14.98 -6.91 -2.11
C ILE A 128 14.30 -5.90 -3.05
N PHE A 129 13.05 -5.57 -2.76
CA PHE A 129 12.25 -4.61 -3.51
C PHE A 129 11.74 -3.52 -2.56
N HIS A 130 12.18 -2.28 -2.77
CA HIS A 130 11.64 -1.17 -1.99
C HIS A 130 11.45 0.11 -2.78
N THR A 131 10.60 1.01 -2.28
CA THR A 131 10.33 2.32 -2.90
C THR A 131 9.99 2.21 -4.40
N ASN A 132 9.21 1.21 -4.79
CA ASN A 132 8.74 1.03 -6.18
C ASN A 132 7.23 1.23 -6.29
N GLY A 133 6.76 1.71 -7.45
CA GLY A 133 5.32 1.70 -7.73
C GLY A 133 4.74 0.29 -7.64
N LYS A 134 5.42 -0.70 -8.22
CA LYS A 134 5.06 -2.13 -8.07
C LYS A 134 6.33 -2.95 -7.93
N GLY A 135 6.56 -3.65 -6.83
CA GLY A 135 7.80 -4.41 -6.60
C GLY A 135 8.02 -5.50 -7.66
N LEU A 136 7.09 -6.45 -7.75
CA LEU A 136 7.10 -7.50 -8.77
C LEU A 136 5.76 -7.59 -9.49
N VAL A 137 5.77 -7.48 -10.81
CA VAL A 137 4.58 -7.66 -11.67
C VAL A 137 4.72 -8.94 -12.48
N ILE A 138 3.72 -9.83 -12.40
CA ILE A 138 3.64 -11.08 -13.14
C ILE A 138 2.38 -11.08 -13.99
N LYS A 139 2.52 -10.91 -15.30
CA LYS A 139 1.39 -10.76 -16.22
C LYS A 139 1.44 -11.79 -17.34
N LEU A 140 0.29 -12.44 -17.59
CA LEU A 140 0.15 -13.43 -18.68
C LEU A 140 1.22 -14.53 -18.64
N SER A 141 1.69 -14.87 -17.44
CA SER A 141 2.90 -15.66 -17.24
C SER A 141 2.56 -16.95 -16.50
N SER A 142 3.44 -17.96 -16.57
CA SER A 142 3.19 -19.22 -15.83
C SER A 142 4.42 -19.95 -15.34
N GLU A 143 4.22 -20.78 -14.32
CA GLU A 143 5.26 -21.67 -13.77
C GLU A 143 6.48 -20.89 -13.26
N ASN A 144 6.27 -19.69 -12.68
CA ASN A 144 7.36 -18.87 -12.14
C ASN A 144 7.44 -19.02 -10.61
N SER A 145 8.66 -18.93 -10.07
CA SER A 145 8.90 -19.07 -8.63
C SER A 145 9.58 -17.85 -8.02
N ILE A 146 9.12 -17.47 -6.83
CA ILE A 146 9.60 -16.33 -6.05
C ILE A 146 9.99 -16.86 -4.68
N LYS A 147 11.25 -16.71 -4.28
CA LYS A 147 11.78 -17.35 -3.07
C LYS A 147 12.65 -16.42 -2.24
N ASN A 148 12.48 -16.42 -0.92
CA ASN A 148 13.36 -15.68 0.00
C ASN A 148 13.49 -14.19 -0.35
N SER A 149 12.42 -13.59 -0.90
CA SER A 149 12.45 -12.20 -1.37
C SER A 149 11.62 -11.30 -0.46
N TYR A 150 12.02 -10.03 -0.40
CA TYR A 150 11.45 -9.04 0.50
C TYR A 150 10.89 -7.85 -0.27
N PHE A 151 9.71 -7.39 0.12
CA PHE A 151 8.97 -6.31 -0.52
C PHE A 151 8.53 -5.30 0.53
N SER A 152 9.06 -4.07 0.50
CA SER A 152 8.65 -3.03 1.45
C SER A 152 8.58 -1.63 0.89
N HIS A 153 7.70 -0.78 1.40
CA HIS A 153 7.51 0.58 0.89
C HIS A 153 7.25 0.58 -0.62
N ASN A 154 6.40 -0.35 -1.09
CA ASN A 154 5.91 -0.34 -2.47
C ASN A 154 4.40 -0.10 -2.47
N ALA A 155 3.88 0.53 -3.50
CA ALA A 155 2.43 0.66 -3.69
C ALA A 155 1.78 -0.74 -3.75
N LEU A 156 2.39 -1.64 -4.50
CA LEU A 156 2.12 -3.08 -4.50
C LEU A 156 3.44 -3.84 -4.30
N GLY A 157 3.51 -4.73 -3.32
CA GLY A 157 4.66 -5.63 -3.16
C GLY A 157 4.75 -6.59 -4.35
N ILE A 158 3.72 -7.41 -4.54
CA ILE A 158 3.62 -8.39 -5.63
C ILE A 158 2.25 -8.26 -6.33
N ASP A 159 2.25 -8.14 -7.65
CA ASP A 159 1.05 -8.00 -8.49
C ASP A 159 0.99 -9.12 -9.54
N ILE A 160 0.10 -10.09 -9.35
CA ILE A 160 -0.09 -11.25 -10.22
C ILE A 160 -1.38 -11.09 -11.02
N GLN A 161 -1.27 -10.97 -12.34
CA GLN A 161 -2.39 -10.73 -13.24
C GLN A 161 -2.46 -11.78 -14.35
N LYS A 162 -3.62 -12.41 -14.53
CA LYS A 162 -3.88 -13.34 -15.64
C LYS A 162 -2.81 -14.43 -15.77
N SER A 163 -2.31 -14.92 -14.65
CA SER A 163 -1.15 -15.83 -14.59
C SER A 163 -1.50 -17.14 -13.90
N ARG A 164 -0.67 -18.17 -14.06
CA ARG A 164 -0.92 -19.47 -13.44
C ARG A 164 0.33 -20.22 -12.97
N GLY A 165 0.19 -21.08 -11.97
CA GLY A 165 1.32 -21.89 -11.50
C GLY A 165 2.42 -21.00 -10.90
N ILE A 166 2.05 -20.07 -10.02
CA ILE A 166 3.04 -19.19 -9.39
C ILE A 166 3.29 -19.68 -7.96
N TYR A 167 4.57 -19.85 -7.63
CA TYR A 167 4.99 -20.35 -6.32
C TYR A 167 5.75 -19.28 -5.53
N LEU A 168 5.21 -18.90 -4.36
CA LEU A 168 5.82 -17.98 -3.41
C LEU A 168 6.25 -18.75 -2.16
N PHE A 169 7.54 -18.73 -1.86
CA PHE A 169 8.10 -19.41 -0.69
C PHE A 169 9.00 -18.49 0.12
N ASN A 170 8.81 -18.44 1.44
CA ASN A 170 9.66 -17.64 2.33
C ASN A 170 9.77 -16.18 1.89
N CYS A 171 8.64 -15.60 1.45
CA CYS A 171 8.58 -14.21 1.01
C CYS A 171 8.03 -13.32 2.13
N TYR A 172 8.50 -12.08 2.16
CA TYR A 172 8.14 -11.09 3.18
C TYR A 172 7.61 -9.85 2.49
N ALA A 173 6.44 -9.37 2.91
CA ALA A 173 5.87 -8.13 2.41
C ALA A 173 5.31 -7.28 3.57
N ASN A 174 5.94 -6.13 3.82
CA ASN A 174 5.55 -5.20 4.86
C ASN A 174 5.62 -3.74 4.43
N THR A 175 4.87 -2.86 5.09
CA THR A 175 4.84 -1.43 4.80
C THR A 175 4.57 -1.15 3.32
N ASN A 176 3.77 -1.99 2.66
CA ASN A 176 3.29 -1.77 1.30
C ASN A 176 1.85 -1.26 1.34
N GLY A 177 1.37 -0.70 0.22
CA GLY A 177 -0.07 -0.46 0.02
C GLY A 177 -0.87 -1.77 0.04
N ILE A 178 -0.48 -2.72 -0.81
CA ILE A 178 -0.91 -4.12 -0.70
C ILE A 178 0.31 -5.04 -0.82
N GLY A 179 0.46 -5.99 0.09
CA GLY A 179 1.58 -6.94 0.07
C GLY A 179 1.55 -7.88 -1.14
N LEU A 180 0.39 -8.49 -1.42
CA LEU A 180 0.16 -9.37 -2.56
C LEU A 180 -1.23 -9.16 -3.16
N PHE A 181 -1.26 -8.77 -4.43
CA PHE A 181 -2.47 -8.62 -5.23
C PHE A 181 -2.53 -9.71 -6.32
N ILE A 182 -3.61 -10.49 -6.34
CA ILE A 182 -3.84 -11.57 -7.30
C ILE A 182 -5.14 -11.28 -8.05
N GLU A 183 -5.06 -11.04 -9.36
CA GLU A 183 -6.21 -10.79 -10.21
C GLU A 183 -6.29 -11.79 -11.37
N LYS A 184 -7.47 -12.35 -11.61
CA LYS A 184 -7.78 -13.19 -12.78
C LYS A 184 -6.79 -14.35 -12.97
N SER A 185 -6.27 -14.92 -11.88
CA SER A 185 -5.15 -15.87 -11.90
C SER A 185 -5.56 -17.21 -11.29
N SER A 186 -4.73 -18.24 -11.48
CA SER A 186 -5.03 -19.56 -10.93
C SER A 186 -3.81 -20.37 -10.51
N ASN A 187 -3.98 -21.36 -9.64
CA ASN A 187 -2.89 -22.25 -9.21
C ASN A 187 -1.72 -21.44 -8.63
N ILE A 188 -2.01 -20.69 -7.56
CA ILE A 188 -1.02 -19.86 -6.86
C ILE A 188 -0.82 -20.45 -5.47
N ASP A 189 0.43 -20.81 -5.16
CA ASP A 189 0.79 -21.44 -3.90
C ASP A 189 1.72 -20.51 -3.10
N ILE A 190 1.27 -20.13 -1.91
CA ILE A 190 1.96 -19.22 -0.99
C ILE A 190 2.28 -20.00 0.28
N THR A 191 3.55 -20.25 0.55
CA THR A 191 3.97 -21.13 1.64
C THR A 191 5.08 -20.50 2.49
N CYS A 192 4.95 -20.60 3.82
CA CYS A 192 5.97 -20.12 4.76
C CYS A 192 6.34 -18.65 4.53
N SER A 193 5.35 -17.78 4.34
CA SER A 193 5.56 -16.37 4.01
C SER A 193 4.94 -15.43 5.05
N ALA A 194 5.38 -14.18 5.07
CA ALA A 194 4.86 -13.13 5.95
C ALA A 194 4.27 -11.96 5.17
N PHE A 195 3.04 -11.56 5.50
CA PHE A 195 2.39 -10.35 4.99
C PHE A 195 1.90 -9.53 6.18
N TYR A 196 2.63 -8.48 6.53
CA TYR A 196 2.42 -7.82 7.81
C TYR A 196 2.73 -6.33 7.79
N ASN A 197 2.11 -5.56 8.69
CA ASN A 197 2.31 -4.11 8.81
C ASN A 197 2.18 -3.41 7.44
N ASN A 198 1.27 -3.88 6.59
CA ASN A 198 0.92 -3.18 5.35
C ASN A 198 -0.23 -2.22 5.66
N ASN A 199 -0.55 -1.34 4.70
CA ASN A 199 -1.56 -0.29 4.84
C ASN A 199 -2.81 -0.73 5.63
N ASP A 200 -3.13 0.05 6.66
CA ASP A 200 -4.21 -0.18 7.62
C ASP A 200 -5.62 -0.15 6.99
N ASN A 201 -5.79 0.54 5.87
CA ASN A 201 -7.08 0.63 5.17
C ASN A 201 -7.21 -0.39 4.03
N GLN A 202 -6.09 -0.91 3.51
CA GLN A 202 -6.06 -2.03 2.55
C GLN A 202 -5.36 -3.25 3.16
N GLY A 203 -4.34 -3.89 2.58
CA GLY A 203 -4.11 -5.26 3.08
C GLY A 203 -2.82 -6.00 2.77
N GLY A 204 -2.75 -7.16 3.43
CA GLY A 204 -1.73 -8.17 3.21
C GLY A 204 -1.93 -8.87 1.87
N ILE A 205 -3.01 -9.64 1.73
CA ILE A 205 -3.29 -10.43 0.52
C ILE A 205 -4.68 -10.11 -0.03
N SER A 206 -4.77 -9.75 -1.31
CA SER A 206 -6.04 -9.55 -2.03
C SER A 206 -6.14 -10.48 -3.23
N VAL A 207 -7.25 -11.23 -3.30
CA VAL A 207 -7.55 -12.22 -4.34
C VAL A 207 -8.86 -11.84 -5.03
N ASP A 208 -8.79 -11.50 -6.31
CA ASP A 208 -9.95 -11.13 -7.13
C ASP A 208 -10.06 -11.99 -8.39
N LYS A 209 -11.27 -12.47 -8.68
CA LYS A 209 -11.60 -13.26 -9.89
C LYS A 209 -10.65 -14.44 -10.14
N SER A 210 -10.18 -15.10 -9.09
CA SER A 210 -9.11 -16.09 -9.15
C SER A 210 -9.55 -17.44 -8.59
N GLN A 211 -8.81 -18.50 -8.90
CA GLN A 211 -9.15 -19.85 -8.44
C GLN A 211 -7.93 -20.72 -8.12
N TYR A 212 -8.10 -21.72 -7.26
CA TYR A 212 -7.01 -22.62 -6.87
C TYR A 212 -5.84 -21.87 -6.22
N ILE A 213 -6.14 -21.15 -5.13
CA ILE A 213 -5.15 -20.38 -4.38
C ILE A 213 -4.92 -21.07 -3.04
N THR A 214 -3.68 -21.40 -2.73
CA THR A 214 -3.30 -22.03 -1.46
C THR A 214 -2.42 -21.09 -0.66
N ILE A 215 -2.78 -20.84 0.60
CA ILE A 215 -1.97 -20.08 1.56
C ILE A 215 -1.71 -21.01 2.74
N THR A 216 -0.46 -21.43 2.93
CA THR A 216 -0.10 -22.46 3.92
C THR A 216 1.05 -22.03 4.83
N ASN A 217 0.91 -22.27 6.13
CA ASN A 217 1.98 -22.07 7.11
C ASN A 217 2.58 -20.64 7.08
N SER A 218 1.71 -19.63 6.95
CA SER A 218 2.10 -18.23 6.74
C SER A 218 1.61 -17.33 7.87
N ASN A 219 2.31 -16.22 8.08
CA ASN A 219 1.98 -15.20 9.07
C ASN A 219 1.36 -13.99 8.36
N ILE A 220 0.09 -13.68 8.65
CA ILE A 220 -0.63 -12.54 8.10
C ILE A 220 -1.16 -11.72 9.27
N TYR A 221 -0.49 -10.63 9.61
CA TYR A 221 -0.84 -9.87 10.81
C TYR A 221 -0.70 -8.37 10.63
N HIS A 222 -1.53 -7.61 11.35
CA HIS A 222 -1.52 -6.15 11.31
C HIS A 222 -1.52 -5.59 9.88
N ASN A 223 -2.62 -5.85 9.19
CA ASN A 223 -2.97 -5.20 7.93
C ASN A 223 -4.45 -4.79 8.05
N GLY A 224 -4.94 -3.87 7.21
CA GLY A 224 -6.39 -3.61 7.15
C GLY A 224 -7.21 -4.87 6.92
N PHE A 225 -6.99 -5.49 5.77
CA PHE A 225 -7.44 -6.79 5.37
C PHE A 225 -6.25 -7.73 5.41
N GLY A 226 -6.28 -8.72 6.30
CA GLY A 226 -5.30 -9.80 6.26
C GLY A 226 -5.40 -10.55 4.92
N ILE A 227 -6.58 -11.10 4.63
CA ILE A 227 -6.89 -11.75 3.35
C ILE A 227 -8.27 -11.28 2.83
N LYS A 228 -8.30 -10.66 1.65
CA LYS A 228 -9.53 -10.24 0.95
C LYS A 228 -9.80 -11.13 -0.25
N ILE A 229 -10.96 -11.78 -0.29
CA ILE A 229 -11.37 -12.72 -1.35
C ILE A 229 -12.64 -12.20 -2.01
N SER A 230 -12.58 -11.94 -3.32
CA SER A 230 -13.68 -11.40 -4.13
C SER A 230 -13.83 -12.21 -5.42
N LYS A 231 -15.07 -12.57 -5.78
CA LYS A 231 -15.41 -13.26 -7.04
C LYS A 231 -14.54 -14.49 -7.33
N SER A 232 -14.10 -15.20 -6.29
CA SER A 232 -13.07 -16.23 -6.39
C SER A 232 -13.57 -17.58 -5.87
N SER A 233 -12.91 -18.66 -6.29
CA SER A 233 -13.30 -20.02 -5.88
C SER A 233 -12.11 -20.93 -5.59
N SER A 234 -12.32 -22.03 -4.85
CA SER A 234 -11.26 -23.00 -4.55
C SER A 234 -10.05 -22.33 -3.87
N ILE A 235 -10.30 -21.72 -2.70
CA ILE A 235 -9.28 -21.00 -1.92
C ILE A 235 -9.03 -21.77 -0.63
N TRP A 236 -7.78 -22.11 -0.33
CA TRP A 236 -7.40 -22.86 0.85
C TRP A 236 -6.44 -22.06 1.71
N ILE A 237 -6.87 -21.70 2.93
CA ILE A 237 -6.06 -21.04 3.95
C ILE A 237 -5.81 -22.07 5.05
N ASN A 238 -4.57 -22.55 5.16
CA ASN A 238 -4.20 -23.68 6.00
C ASN A 238 -3.05 -23.31 6.95
N ARG A 239 -3.20 -23.59 8.24
CA ARG A 239 -2.11 -23.41 9.22
C ARG A 239 -1.50 -22.00 9.21
N CYS A 240 -2.34 -20.98 9.11
CA CYS A 240 -1.89 -19.59 9.10
C CYS A 240 -2.16 -18.90 10.45
N ASN A 241 -1.35 -17.90 10.77
CA ASN A 241 -1.63 -16.93 11.83
C ASN A 241 -2.27 -15.69 11.21
N LEU A 242 -3.49 -15.36 11.63
CA LEU A 242 -4.29 -14.23 11.16
C LEU A 242 -4.62 -13.32 12.36
N THR A 243 -3.68 -12.46 12.73
CA THR A 243 -3.72 -11.75 14.02
C THR A 243 -3.55 -10.25 13.90
N TRP A 244 -4.17 -9.46 14.79
CA TRP A 244 -4.03 -7.99 14.81
C TRP A 244 -4.39 -7.26 13.52
N ASN A 245 -5.03 -7.91 12.54
CA ASN A 245 -5.54 -7.21 11.37
C ASN A 245 -6.63 -6.24 11.82
N THR A 246 -6.64 -5.04 11.26
CA THR A 246 -7.38 -3.94 11.86
C THR A 246 -8.84 -3.94 11.45
N HIS A 247 -9.14 -4.22 10.18
CA HIS A 247 -10.51 -4.34 9.70
C HIS A 247 -10.99 -5.80 9.63
N PHE A 248 -10.26 -6.66 8.93
CA PHE A 248 -10.68 -8.05 8.72
C PHE A 248 -9.48 -8.98 8.65
N ALA A 249 -9.43 -10.01 9.50
CA ALA A 249 -8.44 -11.08 9.31
C ALA A 249 -8.70 -11.80 7.97
N THR A 250 -9.96 -12.08 7.64
CA THR A 250 -10.36 -12.57 6.32
C THR A 250 -11.73 -12.02 5.91
N MET A 251 -11.81 -11.42 4.72
CA MET A 251 -13.08 -11.01 4.08
C MET A 251 -13.37 -11.89 2.86
N ILE A 252 -14.60 -12.39 2.75
CA ILE A 252 -15.08 -13.23 1.65
C ILE A 252 -16.36 -12.63 1.07
N SER A 253 -16.30 -12.11 -0.15
CA SER A 253 -17.39 -11.35 -0.76
C SER A 253 -17.64 -11.69 -2.23
N LYS A 254 -18.67 -11.05 -2.82
CA LYS A 254 -19.00 -11.10 -4.24
C LYS A 254 -19.17 -12.52 -4.79
N GLN A 255 -20.00 -13.32 -4.11
CA GLN A 255 -20.34 -14.70 -4.48
C GLN A 255 -19.15 -15.67 -4.54
N SER A 256 -18.13 -15.46 -3.70
CA SER A 256 -16.98 -16.38 -3.61
C SER A 256 -17.40 -17.73 -3.00
N ARG A 257 -16.87 -18.84 -3.51
CA ARG A 257 -17.29 -20.21 -3.13
C ARG A 257 -16.09 -21.14 -2.91
N ASP A 258 -16.31 -22.29 -2.28
CA ASP A 258 -15.25 -23.27 -2.01
C ASP A 258 -14.02 -22.66 -1.32
N VAL A 259 -14.27 -21.74 -0.38
CA VAL A 259 -13.23 -21.19 0.50
C VAL A 259 -13.13 -22.07 1.73
N THR A 260 -11.95 -22.61 2.01
CA THR A 260 -11.66 -23.43 3.19
C THR A 260 -10.63 -22.76 4.08
N ILE A 261 -10.96 -22.57 5.36
CA ILE A 261 -10.06 -22.02 6.38
C ILE A 261 -9.89 -23.08 7.47
N SER A 262 -8.67 -23.60 7.62
CA SER A 262 -8.44 -24.73 8.53
C SER A 262 -7.07 -24.74 9.19
N GLY A 263 -7.02 -25.19 10.45
CA GLY A 263 -5.78 -25.24 11.19
C GLY A 263 -5.18 -23.86 11.49
N CYS A 264 -5.95 -22.77 11.38
CA CYS A 264 -5.46 -21.41 11.57
C CYS A 264 -5.67 -20.91 13.00
N ASN A 265 -4.84 -19.93 13.37
CA ASN A 265 -5.03 -19.11 14.57
C ASN A 265 -5.55 -17.72 14.16
N ILE A 266 -6.79 -17.39 14.51
CA ILE A 266 -7.49 -16.16 14.10
C ILE A 266 -7.87 -15.38 15.36
N SER A 267 -7.02 -14.43 15.75
CA SER A 267 -7.14 -13.84 17.08
C SER A 267 -6.65 -12.41 17.19
N TYR A 268 -7.19 -11.66 18.16
CA TYR A 268 -6.76 -10.29 18.45
C TYR A 268 -6.90 -9.32 17.28
N ASN A 269 -7.76 -9.60 16.29
CA ASN A 269 -8.05 -8.66 15.22
C ASN A 269 -8.94 -7.53 15.77
N PHE A 270 -8.66 -6.28 15.39
CA PHE A 270 -9.29 -5.10 16.00
C PHE A 270 -10.76 -4.94 15.63
N ARG A 271 -11.22 -5.65 14.60
CA ARG A 271 -12.63 -5.70 14.22
C ARG A 271 -13.07 -7.14 14.02
N TYR A 272 -12.97 -7.68 12.81
CA TYR A 272 -13.53 -8.99 12.47
C TYR A 272 -12.45 -10.05 12.28
N GLY A 273 -12.68 -11.25 12.79
CA GLY A 273 -11.93 -12.45 12.43
C GLY A 273 -12.22 -12.82 10.98
N ILE A 274 -13.44 -13.32 10.72
CA ILE A 274 -13.90 -13.69 9.38
C ILE A 274 -15.19 -12.95 9.06
N TYR A 275 -15.23 -12.29 7.91
CA TYR A 275 -16.40 -11.57 7.40
C TYR A 275 -16.86 -12.17 6.06
N ILE A 276 -18.12 -12.58 5.97
CA ILE A 276 -18.68 -13.28 4.81
C ILE A 276 -19.91 -12.53 4.30
N GLU A 277 -19.90 -12.12 3.03
CA GLU A 277 -21.01 -11.37 2.46
C GLU A 277 -21.40 -11.79 1.03
N GLU A 278 -22.50 -11.20 0.56
CA GLU A 278 -22.92 -11.22 -0.85
C GLU A 278 -23.03 -12.64 -1.45
N ASN A 279 -23.76 -13.53 -0.76
CA ASN A 279 -24.00 -14.93 -1.13
C ASN A 279 -22.72 -15.78 -1.27
N SER A 280 -21.64 -15.40 -0.58
CA SER A 280 -20.42 -16.20 -0.49
C SER A 280 -20.56 -17.37 0.49
N TYR A 281 -19.74 -18.41 0.31
CA TYR A 281 -19.72 -19.59 1.17
C TYR A 281 -18.31 -19.93 1.65
N ALA A 282 -18.17 -20.27 2.94
CA ALA A 282 -16.91 -20.73 3.52
C ALA A 282 -17.07 -21.98 4.41
N ASN A 283 -16.10 -22.88 4.34
CA ASN A 283 -15.92 -24.00 5.25
C ASN A 283 -14.77 -23.69 6.22
N ILE A 284 -15.05 -23.61 7.50
CA ILE A 284 -14.16 -23.08 8.53
C ILE A 284 -14.10 -24.13 9.63
N HIS A 285 -13.00 -24.86 9.75
CA HIS A 285 -12.93 -25.96 10.72
C HIS A 285 -11.54 -26.14 11.30
N LEU A 286 -11.48 -26.67 12.52
CA LEU A 286 -10.22 -26.94 13.20
C LEU A 286 -9.38 -25.67 13.37
N ASN A 287 -9.99 -24.53 13.69
CA ASN A 287 -9.33 -23.26 13.96
C ASN A 287 -9.44 -22.87 15.44
N ASN A 288 -8.49 -22.07 15.91
CA ASN A 288 -8.65 -21.27 17.13
C ASN A 288 -9.14 -19.87 16.71
N ILE A 289 -10.34 -19.49 17.13
CA ILE A 289 -10.96 -18.18 16.85
C ILE A 289 -11.30 -17.51 18.18
N PHE A 290 -10.55 -16.49 18.59
CA PHE A 290 -10.73 -15.87 19.90
C PHE A 290 -10.21 -14.44 19.99
N LYS A 291 -10.82 -13.64 20.87
CA LYS A 291 -10.44 -12.26 21.17
C LYS A 291 -10.45 -11.35 19.93
N ASN A 292 -11.34 -11.59 18.97
CA ASN A 292 -11.62 -10.63 17.91
C ASN A 292 -12.64 -9.60 18.43
N THR A 293 -12.34 -8.30 18.33
CA THR A 293 -13.08 -7.24 19.03
C THR A 293 -14.56 -7.21 18.68
N LEU A 294 -14.88 -7.23 17.38
CA LEU A 294 -16.27 -7.21 16.90
C LEU A 294 -16.83 -8.62 16.78
N TYR A 295 -16.30 -9.46 15.89
CA TYR A 295 -16.80 -10.82 15.71
C TYR A 295 -15.69 -11.79 15.39
N GLY A 296 -15.79 -13.02 15.88
CA GLY A 296 -15.01 -14.14 15.36
C GLY A 296 -15.47 -14.48 13.94
N ILE A 297 -16.78 -14.60 13.72
CA ILE A 297 -17.38 -14.70 12.38
C ILE A 297 -18.62 -13.81 12.27
N PHE A 298 -18.58 -12.87 11.31
CA PHE A 298 -19.73 -12.09 10.89
C PHE A 298 -20.16 -12.49 9.48
N CYS A 299 -21.45 -12.70 9.28
CA CYS A 299 -22.02 -13.15 8.03
C CYS A 299 -23.22 -12.28 7.66
N ASP A 300 -23.09 -11.50 6.58
CA ASP A 300 -24.15 -10.68 6.01
C ASP A 300 -24.60 -11.23 4.65
N LYS A 301 -25.76 -11.89 4.60
CA LYS A 301 -26.29 -12.51 3.37
C LYS A 301 -25.34 -13.54 2.74
N GLY A 302 -24.50 -14.21 3.53
CA GLY A 302 -23.65 -15.32 3.12
C GLY A 302 -24.01 -16.64 3.79
N PHE A 303 -23.13 -17.64 3.63
CA PHE A 303 -23.27 -18.98 4.18
C PHE A 303 -21.96 -19.50 4.76
N PHE A 304 -22.01 -20.30 5.82
CA PHE A 304 -20.81 -20.97 6.33
C PHE A 304 -21.07 -22.29 7.03
N ASN A 305 -20.05 -23.15 7.04
CA ASN A 305 -19.93 -24.25 7.99
C ASN A 305 -18.71 -24.01 8.89
N ALA A 306 -18.95 -23.70 10.16
CA ALA A 306 -17.96 -23.38 11.18
C ALA A 306 -17.89 -24.43 12.31
N GLN A 307 -18.24 -25.69 12.02
CA GLN A 307 -18.16 -26.78 13.01
C GLN A 307 -16.69 -27.10 13.37
N TYR A 308 -16.48 -27.60 14.58
CA TYR A 308 -15.20 -28.08 15.09
C TYR A 308 -14.10 -27.01 15.26
N ASN A 309 -14.46 -25.75 15.41
CA ASN A 309 -13.54 -24.69 15.86
C ASN A 309 -13.56 -24.56 17.40
N TRP A 310 -12.50 -23.99 17.97
CA TRP A 310 -12.50 -23.47 19.33
C TRP A 310 -12.73 -21.95 19.30
N TRP A 311 -13.58 -21.45 20.19
CA TRP A 311 -14.12 -20.08 20.14
C TRP A 311 -13.63 -19.19 21.29
N GLY A 312 -12.47 -19.52 21.89
CA GLY A 312 -11.97 -18.85 23.09
C GLY A 312 -12.65 -19.28 24.40
N SER A 313 -13.68 -20.12 24.33
CA SER A 313 -14.48 -20.55 25.49
C SER A 313 -14.97 -21.98 25.36
N LEU A 314 -15.08 -22.69 26.49
CA LEU A 314 -15.69 -24.02 26.55
C LEU A 314 -17.19 -24.00 26.18
N PHE A 315 -17.84 -22.84 26.33
CA PHE A 315 -19.24 -22.63 25.98
C PHE A 315 -19.47 -22.33 24.50
N GLY A 316 -18.40 -22.29 23.69
CA GLY A 316 -18.50 -22.03 22.25
C GLY A 316 -18.64 -20.54 21.92
N PRO A 317 -19.10 -20.21 20.70
CA PRO A 317 -19.22 -18.83 20.27
C PRO A 317 -20.37 -18.13 21.00
N SER A 318 -20.23 -16.81 21.18
CA SER A 318 -21.29 -15.99 21.74
C SER A 318 -22.24 -15.45 20.67
N LYS A 319 -23.55 -15.43 20.97
CA LYS A 319 -24.55 -14.68 20.20
C LYS A 319 -24.67 -13.22 20.65
N TYR A 320 -24.12 -12.89 21.81
CA TYR A 320 -24.29 -11.59 22.48
C TYR A 320 -22.92 -10.96 22.76
N GLU A 321 -22.89 -9.64 22.94
CA GLU A 321 -21.62 -8.90 23.09
C GLU A 321 -20.88 -9.19 24.41
N ILE A 322 -21.61 -9.57 25.47
CA ILE A 322 -21.07 -9.89 26.80
C ILE A 322 -20.72 -11.36 27.02
N GLY A 323 -20.85 -12.21 25.99
CA GLY A 323 -20.57 -13.64 26.14
C GLY A 323 -19.07 -13.95 26.19
N LEU A 324 -18.75 -15.13 26.73
CA LEU A 324 -17.37 -15.53 27.04
C LEU A 324 -16.56 -16.01 25.82
N GLY A 325 -17.22 -16.41 24.74
CA GLY A 325 -16.57 -16.82 23.50
C GLY A 325 -16.74 -15.77 22.41
N ASP A 326 -15.93 -15.89 21.35
CA ASP A 326 -15.99 -14.96 20.23
C ASP A 326 -17.36 -14.90 19.59
N ARG A 327 -17.75 -13.70 19.15
CA ARG A 327 -19.09 -13.48 18.62
C ARG A 327 -19.29 -14.16 17.27
N ILE A 328 -20.50 -14.68 17.05
CA ILE A 328 -20.94 -15.24 15.79
C ILE A 328 -22.32 -14.71 15.38
N THR A 329 -22.50 -14.44 14.10
CA THR A 329 -23.84 -14.21 13.54
C THR A 329 -24.50 -15.52 13.10
N GLN A 330 -25.74 -15.76 13.52
CA GLN A 330 -26.57 -16.88 13.04
C GLN A 330 -27.94 -16.38 12.56
N LYS A 331 -27.95 -15.64 11.44
CA LYS A 331 -29.21 -15.17 10.81
C LYS A 331 -29.83 -16.22 9.87
N ASN A 332 -29.03 -17.15 9.38
CA ASN A 332 -29.43 -18.15 8.39
C ASN A 332 -29.34 -19.56 8.98
N ARG A 333 -30.41 -20.37 8.83
CA ARG A 333 -30.49 -21.76 9.36
C ARG A 333 -29.45 -22.71 8.76
N TYR A 334 -28.91 -22.40 7.58
CA TYR A 334 -27.87 -23.20 6.93
C TYR A 334 -26.48 -22.95 7.53
N ASN A 335 -26.31 -21.90 8.33
CA ASN A 335 -25.05 -21.59 9.00
C ASN A 335 -24.90 -22.48 10.24
N ARG A 336 -23.86 -23.33 10.22
CA ARG A 336 -23.59 -24.32 11.27
C ARG A 336 -22.31 -23.96 12.01
N TYR A 337 -22.29 -24.13 13.32
CA TYR A 337 -21.08 -23.96 14.14
C TYR A 337 -21.00 -24.94 15.32
N HIS A 338 -22.05 -25.73 15.54
CA HIS A 338 -22.08 -26.82 16.52
C HIS A 338 -21.92 -28.17 15.81
N PRO A 339 -21.09 -29.10 16.30
CA PRO A 339 -20.35 -29.02 17.57
C PRO A 339 -19.12 -28.12 17.47
N TRP A 340 -18.74 -27.50 18.59
CA TRP A 340 -17.47 -26.79 18.74
C TRP A 340 -16.53 -27.58 19.67
N LYS A 341 -15.26 -27.17 19.75
CA LYS A 341 -14.28 -27.74 20.67
C LYS A 341 -14.28 -27.00 22.00
N ILE A 342 -14.13 -27.73 23.10
CA ILE A 342 -14.13 -27.18 24.47
C ILE A 342 -12.74 -26.75 24.96
N LYS A 343 -11.68 -27.07 24.22
CA LYS A 343 -10.28 -26.70 24.49
C LYS A 343 -9.64 -26.14 23.22
N PRO A 344 -8.66 -25.23 23.37
CA PRO A 344 -7.85 -24.78 22.25
C PRO A 344 -7.14 -25.95 21.58
N PHE A 345 -6.92 -25.83 20.27
CA PHE A 345 -5.98 -26.69 19.57
C PHE A 345 -4.55 -26.27 19.92
N GLU A 346 -3.69 -27.24 20.19
CA GLU A 346 -2.24 -27.08 20.34
C GLU A 346 -1.56 -27.26 18.97
N ASN A 347 -0.39 -26.64 18.76
CA ASN A 347 0.40 -26.74 17.51
C ASN A 347 -0.37 -26.34 16.23
N ILE A 348 -1.32 -25.42 16.38
CA ILE A 348 -2.12 -24.84 15.31
C ILE A 348 -1.55 -23.48 14.87
N GLY A 349 -1.98 -22.99 13.71
CA GLY A 349 -1.44 -21.78 13.11
C GLY A 349 -0.13 -22.03 12.40
N SER A 350 0.59 -20.95 12.10
CA SER A 350 1.89 -21.05 11.43
C SER A 350 2.93 -21.57 12.41
N THR A 351 3.65 -22.59 11.98
CA THR A 351 4.88 -23.10 12.63
C THR A 351 6.12 -22.42 12.09
N TRP A 352 6.01 -21.72 10.96
CA TRP A 352 7.07 -20.92 10.39
C TRP A 352 7.14 -19.58 11.12
N LYS A 353 8.36 -19.18 11.48
CA LYS A 353 8.65 -17.96 12.23
C LYS A 353 9.27 -16.93 11.31
N LEU A 354 8.88 -15.67 11.51
CA LEU A 354 9.57 -14.53 10.94
C LEU A 354 11.03 -14.54 11.42
N ASP A 355 11.97 -14.24 10.53
CA ASP A 355 13.34 -13.97 10.92
C ASP A 355 13.47 -12.49 11.34
N PRO A 356 13.67 -12.20 12.64
CA PRO A 356 13.71 -10.83 13.14
C PRO A 356 15.00 -10.09 12.77
N SER A 357 16.02 -10.78 12.24
CA SER A 357 17.26 -10.14 11.78
C SER A 357 17.14 -9.46 10.42
N TYR A 358 16.03 -9.70 9.71
CA TYR A 358 15.73 -9.02 8.44
C TYR A 358 15.03 -7.68 8.70
N THR A 359 15.84 -6.64 8.84
CA THR A 359 15.43 -5.24 8.74
C THR A 359 16.06 -4.63 7.50
N ILE A 360 15.25 -4.06 6.60
CA ILE A 360 15.78 -3.27 5.49
C ILE A 360 16.00 -1.85 6.00
N ASN A 361 17.28 -1.46 6.10
CA ASN A 361 17.62 -0.04 6.20
C ASN A 361 17.40 0.57 4.82
N ILE A 362 16.26 1.25 4.66
CA ILE A 362 15.98 2.02 3.46
C ILE A 362 16.72 3.34 3.61
N SER A 363 17.90 3.45 3.01
CA SER A 363 18.47 4.77 2.71
C SER A 363 17.75 5.29 1.47
N VAL A 364 16.70 6.08 1.65
CA VAL A 364 16.16 6.86 0.54
C VAL A 364 17.22 7.90 0.21
N GLU A 365 18.02 7.65 -0.83
CA GLU A 365 18.86 8.72 -1.37
C GLU A 365 17.92 9.84 -1.82
N ASN A 366 18.05 11.03 -1.22
CA ASN A 366 17.41 12.27 -1.67
C ASN A 366 17.92 12.58 -3.08
N ILE A 367 17.23 12.08 -4.11
CA ILE A 367 17.65 12.25 -5.51
C ILE A 367 16.63 13.15 -6.24
N ARG A 368 16.73 14.45 -5.97
CA ARG A 368 17.15 15.56 -6.85
C ARG A 368 16.71 16.87 -6.17
N PRO A 369 17.50 17.95 -6.24
CA PRO A 369 17.11 19.24 -5.65
C PRO A 369 15.79 19.71 -6.23
N ILE A 370 14.91 20.25 -5.39
CA ILE A 370 13.71 20.95 -5.84
C ILE A 370 14.20 22.16 -6.63
N PRO A 371 13.75 22.37 -7.88
CA PRO A 371 14.19 23.49 -8.68
C PRO A 371 13.59 24.79 -8.10
N LEU A 372 14.39 25.57 -7.40
CA LEU A 372 14.02 26.88 -6.87
C LEU A 372 14.63 27.99 -7.74
N GLU A 373 13.84 28.99 -8.09
CA GLU A 373 14.30 30.13 -8.88
C GLU A 373 14.97 31.18 -8.00
N GLY A 374 16.16 31.63 -8.38
CA GLY A 374 16.86 32.70 -7.68
C GLY A 374 18.37 32.49 -7.65
N LYS A 375 19.07 33.43 -7.03
CA LYS A 375 20.47 33.28 -6.66
C LYS A 375 20.52 32.61 -5.29
N ASP A 376 21.42 31.66 -5.12
CA ASP A 376 21.76 30.99 -3.86
C ASP A 376 23.25 31.27 -3.65
N SER A 377 23.57 32.16 -2.71
CA SER A 377 24.90 32.76 -2.58
C SER A 377 25.87 31.94 -1.75
N ASP A 378 25.38 31.08 -0.86
CA ASP A 378 26.19 30.23 0.01
C ASP A 378 26.09 28.74 -0.33
N GLY A 379 25.18 28.35 -1.23
CA GLY A 379 25.05 27.02 -1.81
C GLY A 379 24.31 26.03 -0.93
N ASP A 380 23.45 26.50 -0.02
CA ASP A 380 22.67 25.64 0.87
C ASP A 380 21.36 25.11 0.27
N GLY A 381 20.97 25.64 -0.90
CA GLY A 381 19.82 25.24 -1.69
C GLY A 381 18.64 26.21 -1.61
N ALA A 382 18.58 27.11 -0.62
CA ALA A 382 17.57 28.15 -0.54
C ALA A 382 17.97 29.38 -1.38
N PRO A 383 17.04 30.06 -2.06
CA PRO A 383 17.36 31.32 -2.73
C PRO A 383 17.52 32.50 -1.76
N ASP A 384 18.44 33.44 -2.07
CA ASP A 384 18.72 34.66 -1.31
C ASP A 384 17.42 35.42 -0.92
N TRP A 385 16.43 35.49 -1.83
CA TRP A 385 15.18 36.22 -1.59
C TRP A 385 14.26 35.54 -0.56
N TRP A 386 14.31 34.21 -0.46
CA TRP A 386 13.55 33.43 0.51
C TRP A 386 14.13 33.67 1.90
N GLU A 387 15.45 33.58 2.00
CA GLU A 387 16.20 33.84 3.22
C GLU A 387 15.97 35.26 3.74
N GLU A 388 16.12 36.28 2.89
CA GLU A 388 15.84 37.68 3.24
C GLU A 388 14.40 37.88 3.75
N LYS A 389 13.42 37.20 3.13
CA LYS A 389 12.01 37.31 3.51
C LYS A 389 11.75 36.75 4.91
N TYR A 390 12.34 35.61 5.24
CA TYR A 390 12.10 34.89 6.49
C TYR A 390 13.16 35.11 7.57
N GLY A 391 14.17 35.95 7.30
CA GLY A 391 15.14 36.43 8.27
C GLY A 391 16.39 35.54 8.43
N TYR A 392 16.71 34.73 7.43
CA TYR A 392 17.98 34.01 7.30
C TYR A 392 19.04 34.93 6.65
N ASP A 393 20.33 34.58 6.74
CA ASP A 393 21.44 35.36 6.18
C ASP A 393 21.90 34.73 4.85
N PRO A 394 21.65 35.35 3.68
CA PRO A 394 21.96 34.77 2.37
C PRO A 394 23.43 34.39 2.11
N TYR A 395 24.33 34.75 3.01
CA TYR A 395 25.77 34.48 2.88
C TYR A 395 26.27 33.47 3.91
N ALA A 396 25.38 32.85 4.70
CA ALA A 396 25.72 31.95 5.79
C ALA A 396 24.87 30.68 5.76
N TRP A 397 25.51 29.58 5.35
CA TRP A 397 24.89 28.27 5.16
C TRP A 397 23.96 27.85 6.32
N ASP A 398 22.73 27.48 6.00
CA ASP A 398 21.72 26.89 6.88
C ASP A 398 21.24 25.52 6.33
N ASP A 399 20.78 24.61 7.19
CA ASP A 399 20.32 23.28 6.76
C ASP A 399 18.86 23.31 6.26
N HIS A 400 18.55 24.15 5.27
CA HIS A 400 17.19 24.36 4.76
C HIS A 400 16.48 23.08 4.33
N ALA A 401 17.22 22.05 3.91
CA ALA A 401 16.69 20.75 3.53
C ALA A 401 16.12 19.94 4.72
N ASN A 402 16.47 20.27 5.96
CA ASN A 402 16.00 19.61 7.17
C ASN A 402 15.35 20.58 8.19
N LEU A 403 15.30 21.88 7.87
CA LEU A 403 14.64 22.88 8.70
C LEU A 403 13.12 22.91 8.43
N ASP A 404 12.35 22.46 9.42
CA ASP A 404 10.88 22.53 9.49
C ASP A 404 10.50 23.22 10.82
N PRO A 405 10.39 24.57 10.84
CA PRO A 405 10.19 25.32 12.08
C PRO A 405 8.82 25.12 12.76
N ASP A 406 7.74 24.89 12.01
CA ASP A 406 6.37 24.76 12.53
C ASP A 406 5.86 23.32 12.67
N LYS A 407 6.63 22.35 12.16
CA LYS A 407 6.43 20.91 12.29
C LYS A 407 5.19 20.40 11.58
N ASP A 408 4.92 20.92 10.40
CA ASP A 408 3.92 20.38 9.47
C ASP A 408 4.50 19.33 8.51
N GLY A 409 5.79 19.03 8.63
CA GLY A 409 6.48 18.06 7.78
C GLY A 409 7.00 18.65 6.47
N LEU A 410 6.90 19.94 6.23
CA LEU A 410 7.49 20.65 5.10
C LEU A 410 8.77 21.38 5.54
N ASN A 411 9.88 21.08 4.87
CA ASN A 411 11.11 21.82 5.11
C ASN A 411 11.11 23.16 4.34
N ASN A 412 12.05 24.04 4.67
CA ASN A 412 12.17 25.36 4.04
C ASN A 412 12.28 25.31 2.50
N LEU A 413 12.87 24.27 1.90
CA LEU A 413 12.97 24.16 0.44
C LEU A 413 11.62 23.78 -0.20
N GLU A 414 10.85 22.93 0.47
CA GLU A 414 9.49 22.54 0.06
C GLU A 414 8.53 23.72 0.22
N GLU A 415 8.60 24.42 1.34
CA GLU A 415 7.91 25.68 1.62
C GLU A 415 8.26 26.78 0.59
N CYS A 416 9.53 26.88 0.20
CA CYS A 416 9.96 27.79 -0.86
C CYS A 416 9.36 27.42 -2.22
N TYR A 417 9.18 26.14 -2.50
CA TYR A 417 8.54 25.67 -3.73
C TYR A 417 7.04 25.99 -3.75
N THR A 418 6.34 25.85 -2.62
CA THR A 418 4.92 26.17 -2.47
C THR A 418 4.65 27.64 -2.15
N PHE A 419 5.68 28.48 -2.09
CA PHE A 419 5.57 29.89 -1.73
C PHE A 419 4.51 30.66 -2.53
N GLU A 420 4.40 30.38 -3.83
CA GLU A 420 3.40 31.01 -4.72
C GLU A 420 1.95 30.63 -4.39
N PHE A 421 1.75 29.62 -3.54
CA PHE A 421 0.48 29.14 -3.02
C PHE A 421 0.25 29.59 -1.56
N ASP A 422 0.96 30.64 -1.12
CA ASP A 422 0.87 31.23 0.22
C ASP A 422 1.39 30.35 1.37
N SER A 423 2.36 29.44 1.09
CA SER A 423 3.11 28.71 2.12
C SER A 423 3.90 29.64 3.05
N ASN A 424 4.01 29.27 4.33
CA ASN A 424 4.77 29.96 5.34
C ASN A 424 5.49 28.99 6.29
N PRO A 425 6.85 29.01 6.36
CA PRO A 425 7.64 28.06 7.16
C PRO A 425 7.47 28.21 8.70
N PHE A 426 6.64 29.14 9.16
CA PHE A 426 6.33 29.36 10.57
C PHE A 426 4.83 29.19 10.88
N HIS A 427 4.03 28.72 9.91
CA HIS A 427 2.61 28.44 10.08
C HIS A 427 2.22 27.17 9.32
N LYS A 428 1.73 26.18 10.07
CA LYS A 428 1.44 24.84 9.52
C LYS A 428 0.58 24.89 8.26
N ASP A 429 1.11 24.34 7.19
CA ASP A 429 0.49 24.18 5.90
C ASP A 429 0.20 22.70 5.60
N ILE A 430 -0.95 22.44 4.99
CA ILE A 430 -1.27 21.13 4.40
C ILE A 430 -1.72 21.37 2.97
N PHE A 431 -1.06 20.72 2.02
CA PHE A 431 -1.44 20.76 0.62
C PHE A 431 -2.22 19.49 0.23
N LEU A 432 -3.43 19.67 -0.29
CA LEU A 432 -4.29 18.57 -0.75
C LEU A 432 -4.72 18.81 -2.20
N GLU A 433 -4.28 17.93 -3.09
CA GLU A 433 -4.68 17.94 -4.49
C GLU A 433 -5.87 17.03 -4.77
N PHE A 434 -6.85 17.53 -5.51
CA PHE A 434 -7.96 16.75 -6.02
C PHE A 434 -7.89 16.59 -7.52
N ASP A 435 -7.76 15.34 -7.96
CA ASP A 435 -8.16 14.94 -9.29
C ASP A 435 -9.57 14.37 -9.28
N TRP A 436 -10.27 14.49 -10.40
CA TRP A 436 -11.59 13.90 -10.54
C TRP A 436 -11.81 13.27 -11.91
N VAL A 437 -12.43 12.10 -11.90
CA VAL A 437 -12.85 11.42 -13.13
C VAL A 437 -13.97 12.22 -13.79
N ALA A 438 -13.78 12.56 -15.07
CA ALA A 438 -14.75 13.21 -15.93
C ALA A 438 -16.10 12.50 -15.90
N LYS A 439 -17.20 13.24 -16.05
CA LYS A 439 -18.53 12.65 -15.98
C LYS A 439 -18.94 11.89 -17.23
N TYR A 440 -19.72 10.83 -17.04
CA TYR A 440 -20.52 10.29 -18.15
C TYR A 440 -21.70 11.23 -18.44
N PRO A 441 -22.16 11.39 -19.70
CA PRO A 441 -23.32 12.21 -20.01
C PRO A 441 -24.55 11.81 -19.18
N GLY A 442 -25.05 12.76 -18.36
CA GLY A 442 -26.20 12.56 -17.48
C GLY A 442 -25.86 12.34 -16.00
N ASP A 443 -24.59 12.10 -15.67
CA ASP A 443 -24.14 11.93 -14.29
C ASP A 443 -23.73 13.26 -13.62
N ASP A 444 -23.76 13.29 -12.29
CA ASP A 444 -23.18 14.36 -11.48
C ASP A 444 -21.65 14.33 -11.57
N ALA A 445 -21.01 15.50 -11.54
CA ALA A 445 -19.56 15.62 -11.57
C ALA A 445 -18.91 15.09 -10.28
N ASN A 446 -17.68 14.60 -10.41
CA ASN A 446 -16.83 14.19 -9.28
C ASN A 446 -15.98 15.32 -8.71
N LYS A 447 -15.94 16.48 -9.39
CA LYS A 447 -15.21 17.64 -8.92
C LYS A 447 -15.72 18.06 -7.52
N PRO A 448 -14.85 18.23 -6.53
CA PRO A 448 -15.25 18.72 -5.21
C PRO A 448 -15.97 20.07 -5.30
N SER A 449 -16.96 20.27 -4.43
CA SER A 449 -17.78 21.49 -4.45
C SER A 449 -17.21 22.57 -3.55
N GLY A 450 -17.06 23.79 -4.09
CA GLY A 450 -16.50 24.95 -3.38
C GLY A 450 -17.19 25.30 -2.04
N GLU A 451 -18.47 24.97 -1.83
CA GLU A 451 -19.13 25.18 -0.54
C GLU A 451 -18.57 24.26 0.55
N TYR A 452 -18.46 22.97 0.26
CA TYR A 452 -17.97 21.98 1.22
C TYR A 452 -16.45 22.03 1.38
N VAL A 453 -15.71 22.37 0.31
CA VAL A 453 -14.27 22.70 0.37
C VAL A 453 -14.02 23.79 1.41
N LYS A 454 -14.78 24.90 1.37
CA LYS A 454 -14.66 25.96 2.39
C LYS A 454 -14.94 25.48 3.81
N LYS A 455 -15.90 24.56 4.01
CA LYS A 455 -16.17 23.98 5.34
C LYS A 455 -14.99 23.14 5.84
N MET A 456 -14.35 22.39 4.95
CA MET A 456 -13.15 21.62 5.28
C MET A 456 -11.99 22.55 5.64
N ILE A 457 -11.70 23.56 4.83
CA ILE A 457 -10.67 24.58 5.12
C ILE A 457 -10.93 25.23 6.49
N SER A 458 -12.15 25.71 6.73
CA SER A 458 -12.49 26.32 8.01
C SER A 458 -12.50 25.37 9.21
N ALA A 459 -12.44 24.05 9.03
CA ALA A 459 -12.19 23.13 10.13
C ALA A 459 -10.72 23.24 10.58
N PHE A 460 -9.77 23.22 9.64
CA PHE A 460 -8.33 23.35 9.91
C PHE A 460 -7.94 24.76 10.40
N GLU A 461 -8.56 25.82 9.84
CA GLU A 461 -8.29 27.21 10.26
C GLU A 461 -8.55 27.42 11.76
N LYS A 462 -9.58 26.78 12.34
CA LYS A 462 -9.87 26.86 13.79
C LYS A 462 -8.74 26.31 14.66
N HIS A 463 -7.92 25.44 14.09
CA HIS A 463 -6.77 24.81 14.73
C HIS A 463 -5.44 25.45 14.29
N ASN A 464 -5.50 26.62 13.66
CA ASN A 464 -4.33 27.37 13.18
C ASN A 464 -3.46 26.54 12.22
N ILE A 465 -4.13 25.84 11.29
CA ILE A 465 -3.52 25.09 10.19
C ILE A 465 -4.12 25.65 8.90
N CYS A 466 -3.26 26.03 7.95
CA CYS A 466 -3.66 26.43 6.62
C CYS A 466 -3.86 25.17 5.76
N LEU A 467 -5.07 24.93 5.28
CA LEU A 467 -5.33 23.83 4.34
C LEU A 467 -5.47 24.37 2.92
N HIS A 468 -4.47 24.12 2.09
CA HIS A 468 -4.42 24.48 0.68
C HIS A 468 -5.04 23.37 -0.16
N ILE A 469 -6.19 23.64 -0.77
CA ILE A 469 -6.89 22.64 -1.61
C ILE A 469 -6.71 22.99 -3.09
N ASP A 470 -6.00 22.16 -3.83
CA ASP A 470 -5.85 22.28 -5.27
C ASP A 470 -6.97 21.56 -6.02
N THR A 471 -7.73 22.31 -6.83
CA THR A 471 -8.74 21.77 -7.76
C THR A 471 -8.54 22.31 -9.18
N GLY A 472 -7.31 22.70 -9.52
CA GLY A 472 -6.91 23.33 -10.78
C GLY A 472 -6.20 24.69 -10.61
N ASP A 473 -6.01 25.16 -9.38
CA ASP A 473 -5.59 26.54 -9.09
C ASP A 473 -4.14 26.60 -8.56
N LEU A 474 -3.57 25.49 -8.06
CA LEU A 474 -2.19 25.40 -7.53
C LEU A 474 -1.27 24.60 -8.47
N LYS A 475 -1.49 24.75 -9.79
CA LYS A 475 -0.77 24.10 -10.90
C LYS A 475 -0.89 22.56 -10.97
N GLY A 476 -1.71 21.93 -10.15
CA GLY A 476 -2.17 20.54 -10.28
C GLY A 476 -3.70 20.48 -10.38
N GLY A 477 -4.30 19.38 -9.91
CA GLY A 477 -5.74 19.22 -9.76
C GLY A 477 -6.50 19.22 -11.10
N GLU A 478 -6.60 18.05 -11.72
CA GLU A 478 -7.11 17.92 -13.08
C GLU A 478 -8.35 17.02 -13.23
N GLU A 479 -9.10 17.26 -14.32
CA GLU A 479 -10.16 16.37 -14.75
C GLU A 479 -9.56 15.24 -15.60
N ILE A 480 -9.62 14.01 -15.09
CA ILE A 480 -9.08 12.84 -15.80
C ILE A 480 -10.16 12.18 -16.68
N PRO A 481 -9.80 11.52 -17.80
CA PRO A 481 -10.77 10.84 -18.66
C PRO A 481 -11.67 9.85 -17.92
N TYR A 482 -12.91 9.67 -18.41
CA TYR A 482 -13.87 8.77 -17.77
C TYR A 482 -13.30 7.35 -17.62
N THR A 483 -13.12 6.92 -16.37
CA THR A 483 -12.69 5.58 -15.99
C THR A 483 -13.46 5.10 -14.76
N SER A 484 -13.78 3.81 -14.69
CA SER A 484 -14.65 3.27 -13.65
C SER A 484 -14.48 1.77 -13.52
N ASN A 485 -14.82 1.21 -12.35
CA ASN A 485 -14.67 -0.20 -11.98
C ASN A 485 -13.23 -0.73 -12.11
N PHE A 486 -12.26 0.14 -11.82
CA PHE A 486 -10.83 -0.17 -11.91
C PHE A 486 -10.33 -0.87 -10.63
N SER A 487 -9.22 -1.60 -10.76
CA SER A 487 -8.59 -2.33 -9.65
C SER A 487 -7.63 -1.45 -8.83
N TYR A 488 -7.15 -1.94 -7.69
CA TYR A 488 -6.08 -1.24 -6.95
C TYR A 488 -4.81 -1.09 -7.81
N SER A 489 -4.47 -2.09 -8.63
CA SER A 489 -3.33 -2.00 -9.55
C SER A 489 -3.53 -0.89 -10.60
N ASP A 490 -4.75 -0.68 -11.07
CA ASP A 490 -5.07 0.44 -11.97
C ASP A 490 -5.07 1.78 -11.22
N LEU A 491 -5.49 1.83 -9.95
CA LEU A 491 -5.43 3.03 -9.10
C LEU A 491 -3.98 3.53 -8.94
N VAL A 492 -3.03 2.60 -8.70
CA VAL A 492 -1.59 2.89 -8.71
C VAL A 492 -1.11 3.35 -10.09
N ASP A 493 -1.80 2.98 -11.18
CA ASP A 493 -1.49 3.54 -12.49
C ASP A 493 -1.99 4.97 -12.66
N LEU A 494 -3.19 5.29 -12.17
CA LEU A 494 -3.75 6.64 -12.21
C LEU A 494 -2.93 7.62 -11.37
N TYR A 495 -2.51 7.24 -10.15
CA TYR A 495 -1.63 8.08 -9.31
C TYR A 495 -0.33 8.45 -10.06
N TRP A 496 0.32 7.47 -10.70
CA TRP A 496 1.56 7.76 -11.43
C TRP A 496 1.33 8.60 -12.69
N GLU A 497 0.20 8.42 -13.36
CA GLU A 497 -0.08 9.10 -14.63
C GLU A 497 -0.51 10.55 -14.44
N TYR A 498 -1.33 10.83 -13.42
CA TYR A 498 -1.96 12.13 -13.20
C TYR A 498 -1.30 12.92 -12.07
N PHE A 499 -1.11 12.34 -10.88
CA PHE A 499 -0.44 13.07 -9.78
C PHE A 499 1.07 13.26 -10.02
N LEU A 500 1.77 12.20 -10.38
CA LEU A 500 3.22 12.29 -10.64
C LEU A 500 3.55 12.76 -12.06
N HIS A 501 2.60 12.72 -13.00
CA HIS A 501 2.85 12.89 -14.43
C HIS A 501 3.99 12.01 -14.98
N ASN A 502 4.15 10.82 -14.41
CA ASN A 502 5.21 9.85 -14.69
C ASN A 502 6.64 10.37 -14.40
N ASP A 503 6.79 11.47 -13.66
CA ASP A 503 8.08 12.01 -13.23
C ASP A 503 8.40 11.58 -11.79
N LEU A 504 9.47 10.80 -11.62
CA LEU A 504 9.95 10.34 -10.32
C LEU A 504 10.57 11.47 -9.48
N ASN A 505 10.83 12.64 -10.07
CA ASN A 505 11.32 13.82 -9.36
C ASN A 505 10.22 14.88 -9.19
N ASN A 506 8.95 14.56 -9.45
CA ASN A 506 7.87 15.52 -9.28
C ASN A 506 7.82 15.97 -7.80
N PRO A 507 8.11 17.24 -7.49
CA PRO A 507 8.24 17.73 -6.11
C PRO A 507 6.91 17.71 -5.35
N ARG A 508 5.77 17.59 -6.05
CA ARG A 508 4.47 17.46 -5.39
C ARG A 508 4.39 16.21 -4.53
N LYS A 509 5.12 15.14 -4.91
CA LYS A 509 5.29 13.99 -4.04
C LYS A 509 6.18 14.37 -2.86
N GLY A 510 5.63 14.22 -1.66
CA GLY A 510 6.29 14.70 -0.45
C GLY A 510 5.97 16.16 -0.15
N ILE A 511 4.97 16.75 -0.79
CA ILE A 511 4.42 18.05 -0.38
C ILE A 511 2.90 17.97 -0.33
N PHE A 512 2.30 17.41 -1.37
CA PHE A 512 0.86 17.27 -1.53
C PHE A 512 0.39 15.89 -1.07
N HIS A 513 -0.73 15.88 -0.35
CA HIS A 513 -1.62 14.74 -0.25
C HIS A 513 -2.46 14.65 -1.53
N TYR A 514 -2.76 13.44 -2.01
CA TYR A 514 -3.48 13.23 -3.27
C TYR A 514 -4.84 12.57 -3.08
N CYS A 515 -5.90 13.20 -3.58
CA CYS A 515 -7.25 12.65 -3.64
C CYS A 515 -7.68 12.36 -5.08
N LEU A 516 -8.05 11.11 -5.37
CA LEU A 516 -8.77 10.78 -6.60
C LEU A 516 -10.29 10.59 -6.34
N SER A 517 -11.10 11.53 -6.82
CA SER A 517 -12.56 11.43 -6.79
C SER A 517 -13.09 10.73 -8.05
N CYS A 518 -13.77 9.59 -7.89
CA CYS A 518 -14.22 8.75 -8.99
C CYS A 518 -15.65 8.22 -8.80
N TYR A 519 -16.20 7.56 -9.82
CA TYR A 519 -17.52 6.91 -9.71
C TYR A 519 -17.43 5.62 -8.89
N TYR A 520 -16.65 4.65 -9.39
CA TYR A 520 -16.45 3.34 -8.80
C TYR A 520 -14.98 2.93 -8.90
N GLY A 521 -14.26 3.04 -7.80
CA GLY A 521 -12.92 2.52 -7.61
C GLY A 521 -12.92 1.16 -6.91
N PRO A 522 -11.79 0.76 -6.30
CA PRO A 522 -11.63 -0.54 -5.65
C PRO A 522 -12.44 -0.69 -4.34
N GLY A 523 -12.90 0.42 -3.77
CA GLY A 523 -13.55 0.54 -2.46
C GLY A 523 -14.29 1.88 -2.34
N PRO A 524 -15.14 2.07 -1.31
CA PRO A 524 -16.03 3.24 -1.22
C PRO A 524 -15.27 4.54 -0.96
N GLY A 525 -14.26 4.46 -0.12
CA GLY A 525 -13.21 5.43 0.14
C GLY A 525 -12.16 4.73 1.00
N PHE A 526 -10.89 4.98 0.73
CA PHE A 526 -9.78 4.50 1.56
C PHE A 526 -8.46 5.23 1.22
N ALA A 527 -7.60 5.41 2.22
CA ALA A 527 -6.21 5.78 2.02
C ALA A 527 -5.40 4.65 1.36
N PHE A 528 -4.58 4.99 0.37
CA PHE A 528 -3.77 4.07 -0.41
C PHE A 528 -2.34 4.58 -0.58
N VAL A 529 -1.41 3.64 -0.80
CA VAL A 529 -0.03 3.96 -1.18
C VAL A 529 0.03 3.92 -2.70
N GLY A 530 0.34 5.05 -3.33
CA GLY A 530 0.50 5.19 -4.78
C GLY A 530 1.93 4.89 -5.27
N TRP A 531 2.93 5.11 -4.42
CA TRP A 531 4.32 4.77 -4.70
C TRP A 531 5.00 4.09 -3.50
N ASP A 532 5.27 4.80 -2.41
CA ASP A 532 6.09 4.29 -1.31
C ASP A 532 5.65 4.71 0.10
N HIS A 533 4.83 5.76 0.21
CA HIS A 533 4.24 6.26 1.46
C HIS A 533 2.72 6.43 1.33
N LEU A 534 2.02 6.54 2.47
CA LEU A 534 0.58 6.76 2.53
C LEU A 534 0.26 8.25 2.40
N ASP A 535 0.38 8.76 1.18
CA ASP A 535 0.15 10.16 0.80
C ASP A 535 -1.13 10.37 -0.01
N SER A 536 -1.93 9.32 -0.21
CA SER A 536 -3.05 9.37 -1.15
C SER A 536 -4.28 8.62 -0.68
N PHE A 537 -5.43 8.98 -1.24
CA PHE A 537 -6.71 8.32 -1.00
C PHE A 537 -7.66 8.41 -2.21
N ASP A 538 -8.56 7.43 -2.36
CA ASP A 538 -9.62 7.48 -3.37
C ASP A 538 -10.99 7.69 -2.72
N ILE A 539 -11.88 8.38 -3.45
CA ILE A 539 -13.28 8.56 -3.06
C ILE A 539 -14.18 8.10 -4.21
N SER A 540 -14.83 6.95 -4.03
CA SER A 540 -15.79 6.41 -4.99
C SER A 540 -17.18 7.03 -4.75
N ALA A 541 -17.35 8.27 -5.19
CA ALA A 541 -18.51 9.12 -4.94
C ALA A 541 -19.84 8.46 -5.33
N GLN A 542 -19.91 7.73 -6.46
CA GLN A 542 -21.15 7.04 -6.83
C GLN A 542 -21.43 5.83 -5.94
N MET A 543 -20.39 5.08 -5.57
CA MET A 543 -20.55 3.95 -4.66
C MET A 543 -21.00 4.41 -3.26
N LEU A 544 -20.45 5.53 -2.77
CA LEU A 544 -20.91 6.18 -1.55
C LEU A 544 -22.36 6.64 -1.67
N GLN A 545 -22.75 7.29 -2.77
CA GLN A 545 -24.13 7.72 -3.01
C GLN A 545 -25.11 6.54 -2.98
N ASN A 546 -24.73 5.40 -3.55
CA ASN A 546 -25.55 4.18 -3.54
C ASN A 546 -25.76 3.63 -2.11
N LYS A 547 -24.74 3.75 -1.25
CA LYS A 547 -24.77 3.34 0.16
C LYS A 547 -25.53 4.35 1.04
N HIS A 548 -25.42 5.63 0.73
CA HIS A 548 -25.96 6.76 1.48
C HIS A 548 -26.95 7.60 0.65
N LYS A 549 -28.01 6.94 0.13
CA LYS A 549 -28.94 7.48 -0.87
C LYS A 549 -29.54 8.86 -0.59
N PHE A 550 -29.63 9.26 0.68
CA PHE A 550 -30.27 10.50 1.11
C PHE A 550 -29.27 11.63 1.42
N LEU A 551 -27.97 11.37 1.36
CA LEU A 551 -26.93 12.38 1.54
C LEU A 551 -26.57 12.99 0.19
N ASP A 552 -26.17 14.26 0.21
CA ASP A 552 -25.67 14.96 -0.97
C ASP A 552 -24.33 14.35 -1.41
N ARG A 553 -24.16 14.07 -2.71
CA ARG A 553 -22.92 13.54 -3.28
C ARG A 553 -21.72 14.43 -2.95
N LYS A 554 -21.92 15.75 -2.98
CA LYS A 554 -20.86 16.72 -2.71
C LYS A 554 -20.37 16.65 -1.26
N LEU A 555 -21.31 16.40 -0.33
CA LEU A 555 -20.99 16.12 1.07
C LEU A 555 -20.24 14.80 1.22
N LEU A 556 -20.66 13.75 0.49
CA LEU A 556 -19.99 12.45 0.56
C LEU A 556 -18.54 12.52 0.05
N ILE A 557 -18.29 13.33 -0.99
CA ILE A 557 -16.93 13.57 -1.48
C ILE A 557 -16.09 14.19 -0.38
N ILE A 558 -16.45 15.37 0.12
CA ILE A 558 -15.64 16.09 1.11
C ILE A 558 -15.59 15.39 2.48
N GLY A 559 -16.71 14.85 2.94
CA GLY A 559 -16.77 14.11 4.20
C GLY A 559 -15.96 12.81 4.17
N GLY A 560 -15.89 12.16 3.00
CA GLY A 560 -14.93 11.07 2.79
C GLY A 560 -13.50 11.58 2.74
N SER A 561 -13.22 12.65 1.98
CA SER A 561 -11.87 13.20 1.84
C SER A 561 -11.24 13.64 3.15
N ILE A 562 -11.97 14.34 4.04
CA ILE A 562 -11.43 14.71 5.36
C ILE A 562 -11.15 13.50 6.24
N HIS A 563 -11.98 12.45 6.15
CA HIS A 563 -11.74 11.20 6.87
C HIS A 563 -10.48 10.49 6.38
N GLU A 564 -10.32 10.34 5.07
CA GLU A 564 -9.14 9.69 4.49
C GLU A 564 -7.87 10.53 4.64
N LEU A 565 -7.97 11.86 4.63
CA LEU A 565 -6.86 12.76 4.95
C LEU A 565 -6.34 12.48 6.38
N GLY A 566 -7.23 12.22 7.34
CA GLY A 566 -6.85 11.83 8.70
C GLY A 566 -5.94 10.59 8.76
N HIS A 567 -6.16 9.60 7.89
CA HIS A 567 -5.28 8.43 7.78
C HIS A 567 -3.90 8.79 7.21
N THR A 568 -3.85 9.67 6.20
CA THR A 568 -2.55 10.16 5.68
C THR A 568 -1.79 11.04 6.69
N LEU A 569 -2.48 11.49 7.75
CA LEU A 569 -1.94 12.22 8.89
C LEU A 569 -1.82 11.32 10.15
N GLY A 570 -1.73 10.01 9.98
CA GLY A 570 -1.35 9.09 11.06
C GLY A 570 -2.46 8.59 11.99
N LEU A 571 -3.75 8.87 11.72
CA LEU A 571 -4.84 8.39 12.57
C LEU A 571 -5.31 6.98 12.16
N PHE A 572 -5.07 5.97 12.99
CA PHE A 572 -5.44 4.58 12.67
C PHE A 572 -6.27 3.86 13.75
N VAL A 573 -6.80 2.70 13.36
CA VAL A 573 -7.61 1.83 14.24
C VAL A 573 -6.86 1.38 15.49
N ASP A 574 -5.54 1.25 15.38
CA ASP A 574 -4.65 0.78 16.43
C ASP A 574 -4.13 1.89 17.36
N ASP A 575 -4.32 3.16 16.99
CA ASP A 575 -4.20 4.32 17.88
C ASP A 575 -5.39 4.45 18.81
N HIS A 576 -6.59 4.39 18.23
CA HIS A 576 -7.82 4.48 18.98
C HIS A 576 -8.93 3.61 18.39
N GLY A 577 -9.49 2.74 19.22
CA GLY A 577 -10.51 1.77 18.79
C GLY A 577 -11.81 2.37 18.28
N GLY A 578 -12.03 3.70 18.38
CA GLY A 578 -13.17 4.42 17.79
C GLY A 578 -13.01 4.77 16.31
N ILE A 579 -11.78 4.87 15.81
CA ILE A 579 -11.45 5.16 14.40
C ILE A 579 -11.93 3.99 13.54
N ASP A 580 -12.64 4.21 12.43
CA ASP A 580 -13.24 3.18 11.57
C ASP A 580 -14.11 2.14 12.29
N ASN A 581 -14.69 2.51 13.43
CA ASN A 581 -15.48 1.55 14.20
C ASN A 581 -16.89 1.40 13.64
N MET A 582 -17.07 0.43 12.74
CA MET A 582 -18.41 0.08 12.23
C MET A 582 -19.38 -0.37 13.33
N GLY A 583 -18.87 -0.93 14.43
CA GLY A 583 -19.68 -1.30 15.60
C GLY A 583 -20.38 -0.10 16.24
N ALA A 584 -19.75 1.08 16.22
CA ALA A 584 -20.32 2.31 16.76
C ALA A 584 -21.59 2.78 16.01
N THR A 585 -21.81 2.31 14.78
CA THR A 585 -23.04 2.64 14.02
C THR A 585 -24.28 1.89 14.53
N ASN A 586 -24.08 0.80 15.30
CA ASN A 586 -25.17 0.02 15.87
C ASN A 586 -25.60 0.59 17.23
N ILE A 587 -26.67 1.40 17.21
CA ILE A 587 -27.21 2.09 18.40
C ILE A 587 -27.48 1.09 19.53
N LEU A 588 -27.06 1.44 20.76
CA LEU A 588 -27.10 0.62 21.98
C LEU A 588 -26.13 -0.57 22.05
N SER A 589 -25.28 -0.81 21.04
CA SER A 589 -24.15 -1.75 21.20
C SER A 589 -23.11 -1.22 22.20
N ILE A 590 -22.26 -2.11 22.73
CA ILE A 590 -21.11 -1.76 23.56
C ILE A 590 -20.21 -0.75 22.84
N GLU A 591 -19.99 -0.93 21.55
CA GLU A 591 -19.14 -0.04 20.74
C GLU A 591 -19.80 1.32 20.55
N TRP A 592 -21.12 1.38 20.33
CA TRP A 592 -21.85 2.65 20.34
C TRP A 592 -21.79 3.33 21.72
N MET A 593 -21.98 2.58 22.81
CA MET A 593 -21.88 3.15 24.15
C MET A 593 -20.50 3.77 24.40
N LYS A 594 -19.43 3.06 24.02
CA LYS A 594 -18.04 3.53 24.11
C LYS A 594 -17.79 4.78 23.27
N TYR A 595 -18.15 4.75 21.99
CA TYR A 595 -17.67 5.75 21.03
C TYR A 595 -18.74 6.72 20.53
N ARG A 596 -19.95 6.73 21.10
CA ARG A 596 -20.98 7.74 20.73
C ARG A 596 -20.55 9.17 21.04
N ASN A 597 -19.68 9.37 22.03
CA ASN A 597 -19.15 10.69 22.36
C ASN A 597 -17.98 11.09 21.47
N TYR A 598 -17.37 10.15 20.73
CA TYR A 598 -16.29 10.43 19.80
C TYR A 598 -16.83 11.15 18.56
N LYS A 599 -16.93 12.48 18.63
CA LYS A 599 -17.53 13.35 17.61
C LYS A 599 -16.50 13.74 16.55
N SER A 600 -16.10 12.74 15.77
CA SER A 600 -15.07 12.90 14.73
C SER A 600 -15.53 12.32 13.40
N CYS A 601 -15.08 12.89 12.28
CA CYS A 601 -15.24 12.26 10.97
C CYS A 601 -14.54 10.88 10.90
N MET A 602 -13.55 10.59 11.75
CA MET A 602 -12.87 9.28 11.84
C MET A 602 -13.77 8.17 12.40
N ASN A 603 -14.89 8.51 13.02
CA ASN A 603 -15.87 7.53 13.51
C ASN A 603 -17.01 7.37 12.50
N TYR A 604 -17.27 6.14 12.03
CA TYR A 604 -18.34 5.86 11.07
C TYR A 604 -19.75 6.26 11.51
N LEU A 605 -19.99 6.52 12.80
CA LEU A 605 -21.24 7.13 13.27
C LEU A 605 -21.42 8.58 12.77
N TYR A 606 -20.32 9.28 12.47
CA TYR A 606 -20.27 10.72 12.18
C TYR A 606 -19.55 11.10 10.88
N THR A 607 -18.82 10.21 10.20
CA THR A 607 -18.02 10.47 8.97
C THR A 607 -18.69 11.38 7.94
N TYR A 608 -19.98 11.18 7.64
CA TYR A 608 -20.72 12.02 6.67
C TYR A 608 -21.70 12.99 7.32
N ARG A 609 -21.49 13.32 8.59
CA ARG A 609 -22.35 14.18 9.41
C ARG A 609 -21.58 15.34 10.03
N ILE A 610 -20.26 15.21 10.18
CA ILE A 610 -19.34 16.19 10.72
C ILE A 610 -18.18 16.31 9.74
N ILE A 611 -17.82 17.54 9.38
CA ILE A 611 -16.60 17.86 8.61
C ILE A 611 -15.65 18.53 9.61
N ASP A 612 -15.14 17.71 10.53
CA ASP A 612 -14.26 18.13 11.62
C ASP A 612 -13.69 16.86 12.28
N TYR A 613 -12.51 16.96 12.85
CA TYR A 613 -11.99 15.94 13.76
C TYR A 613 -12.39 16.26 15.20
N SER A 614 -12.24 15.31 16.12
CA SER A 614 -12.55 15.57 17.53
C SER A 614 -11.39 16.26 18.24
N ASP A 615 -11.72 17.14 19.18
CA ASP A 615 -10.81 17.82 20.12
C ASP A 615 -10.74 17.14 21.50
N GLY A 616 -11.35 15.95 21.64
CA GLY A 616 -11.39 15.19 22.90
C GLY A 616 -12.28 15.79 24.00
N SER A 617 -13.01 16.87 23.74
CA SER A 617 -13.78 17.60 24.76
C SER A 617 -15.06 16.89 25.22
N HIS A 618 -15.51 15.84 24.52
CA HIS A 618 -16.78 15.15 24.78
C HIS A 618 -16.68 13.99 25.79
N ARG A 619 -15.61 13.96 26.61
CA ARG A 619 -15.41 13.04 27.75
C ARG A 619 -15.21 11.58 27.32
N TRP A 620 -15.79 10.62 28.06
CA TRP A 620 -15.46 9.20 27.95
C TRP A 620 -15.61 8.67 26.53
N GLY A 621 -14.53 8.07 26.02
CA GLY A 621 -14.43 7.46 24.70
C GLY A 621 -14.22 8.43 23.55
N ASP A 622 -14.12 9.73 23.82
CA ASP A 622 -13.75 10.76 22.85
C ASP A 622 -12.22 10.86 22.76
N PHE A 623 -11.69 10.71 21.56
CA PHE A 623 -10.25 10.78 21.27
C PHE A 623 -9.95 12.12 20.62
N ASP A 624 -8.88 12.77 21.06
CA ASP A 624 -8.46 14.07 20.54
C ASP A 624 -7.63 13.86 19.28
N ASP A 625 -8.31 13.79 18.14
CA ASP A 625 -7.68 13.57 16.84
C ASP A 625 -6.73 14.72 16.50
N TRP A 626 -7.15 15.97 16.73
CA TRP A 626 -6.40 17.16 16.35
C TRP A 626 -5.01 17.20 16.99
N ASN A 627 -4.90 16.80 18.26
CA ASN A 627 -3.60 16.74 18.95
C ASN A 627 -2.80 15.46 18.65
N ASN A 628 -3.36 14.49 17.91
CA ASN A 628 -2.71 13.25 17.53
C ASN A 628 -2.46 13.12 16.02
N LEU A 629 -2.69 14.19 15.23
CA LEU A 629 -2.23 14.24 13.84
C LEU A 629 -0.70 14.19 13.78
N ASP A 630 -0.16 13.26 12.99
CA ASP A 630 1.23 13.22 12.59
C ASP A 630 1.37 13.80 11.18
N PHE A 631 1.75 15.07 11.13
CA PHE A 631 1.94 15.81 9.87
C PHE A 631 3.08 15.23 9.02
N THR A 632 3.98 14.42 9.59
CA THR A 632 5.10 13.82 8.85
C THR A 632 4.77 12.42 8.31
N PHE A 633 3.61 11.85 8.65
CA PHE A 633 3.27 10.45 8.36
C PHE A 633 3.28 10.12 6.86
N PHE A 634 2.82 11.04 6.02
CA PHE A 634 2.81 10.87 4.56
C PHE A 634 4.20 10.84 3.92
N LYS A 635 5.26 11.23 4.66
CA LYS A 635 6.67 11.11 4.29
C LYS A 635 7.40 9.99 5.02
N ASN A 636 6.92 9.62 6.21
CA ASN A 636 7.56 8.69 7.13
C ASN A 636 6.63 7.53 7.50
N THR A 637 5.84 7.06 6.54
CA THR A 637 4.83 6.02 6.76
C THR A 637 5.40 4.80 7.47
N HIS A 638 4.81 4.49 8.61
CA HIS A 638 5.21 3.40 9.48
C HIS A 638 3.94 2.71 10.01
N PHE A 639 3.88 1.38 9.93
CA PHE A 639 2.72 0.59 10.35
C PHE A 639 3.13 -0.46 11.38
N GLU A 640 4.25 -0.28 12.06
CA GLU A 640 4.76 -1.29 12.98
C GLU A 640 3.80 -1.51 14.14
N TRP A 641 3.45 -2.78 14.36
CA TRP A 641 2.65 -3.19 15.50
C TRP A 641 3.20 -4.43 16.21
N PRO A 642 3.23 -4.45 17.55
CA PRO A 642 2.94 -3.33 18.47
C PRO A 642 3.89 -2.13 18.26
N LYS A 643 3.39 -0.91 18.46
CA LYS A 643 4.17 0.34 18.37
C LYS A 643 5.30 0.40 19.41
#